data_AF-A0A6A0H8R0-F1
#
_entry.id   AF-A0A6A0H8R0-F1
#
_cell.length_a   1.000
_cell.length_b   1.000
_cell.length_c   1.000
_cell.angle_alpha   90.00
_cell.angle_beta   90.00
_cell.angle_gamma   90.00
#
_symmetry.space_group_name_H-M   'P 1'
#
loop_
_entity.id
_entity.type
_entity.pdbx_description
1 polymer ?
#
loop_
_entity_poly.entity_id
_entity_poly.type
_entity_poly.pdbx_seq_one_letter_code
_entity_poly.pdbx_strand_id
1 'polypeptide(L)'
;MRSLSLTAVESIKNNLESQVNNFNDEIAKFGARWKQFRPSEDQMDGDSAKVEAAIAKIKEKREEWDILMETRDALRRDYEHFSLPEPHFQELDEIESDLQKHEQVWGQFDEFRSSMQDFNNQEWIVFRSKTYKFDEFLAQWNEKLQRSGEASMVRVRLLQELEKYQAVLPVLKYARGEVFSEKHWMEMYTMIGIPQSIPVERLTFGDVIKCRDALVVHAEALKELNSRAAGEVVVRQALAELDLWEVEARFALTQHTDTKGDLVSLIKEWKDIINKVGDHQSLLQSLKDSSYFGGYADRARVWEQRLADLDEFLAGLNLIQRKWVYLEPIFGRGALPQEQGRFRQVDADFKAIMADVTRDNRVTALCRIKGIRSILTTLQDQLARCQKSLNEFLEEKRSAFPRFYFIGDDDLLEILGQATNAEVIQVQIPSQRPSHLKKLFAGIHAVNFDEGNTAITAMKSLEGEVVPLDKTVRITANVEEWLGELSVRMKSTLSSLLQECLKDAGNMDPLRYPAQVLCLADAILFTERCEEAIKDGSLSNYYKELQTKLESYTSVDLTGGGDDQETQVLGLKLKALILDTIHNIEVVEKLVAANTSSVHDWTWQQQLRFYMGPQGTAKIRMVDAEFDYTYEYQGNAMKLVHTPLTDKCYLTLTQGMHMGLGGNPYGPAGTGKTESVKALGGLFGRQVLVFNCDEGIDVKSMGRIFVGLVKCGAWGCFDEFNRLEEAVLSAVSMQIQTIQAAIKGRAATTTLLEKEIPVDLNSGIFITMNPAGKGYGGRQKLPDNLKQLFRPVAMSRPDNDLIAEVILFSEGFKSAKTIGKKLVAVFTLSKELLTRQQHYDWGLRALKTVLKGSGNLLQQHR
;
A
#
# COMPACT_ATOMS: atom_id res chain seq x y z
N MET A 1 -18.93 115.49 -37.64
CA MET A 1 -18.11 116.71 -37.45
C MET A 1 -16.79 116.27 -36.81
N ARG A 2 -15.63 116.31 -37.45
CA ARG A 2 -15.06 117.38 -38.27
C ARG A 2 -14.76 116.91 -39.69
N SER A 3 -15.00 117.81 -40.64
CA SER A 3 -14.58 117.73 -42.04
C SER A 3 -13.07 117.50 -42.12
N LEU A 4 -12.65 116.27 -42.44
CA LEU A 4 -11.36 116.04 -43.08
C LEU A 4 -11.46 116.68 -44.47
N SER A 5 -10.54 117.59 -44.78
CA SER A 5 -10.45 118.19 -46.10
C SER A 5 -10.24 117.09 -47.14
N LEU A 6 -10.72 117.27 -48.38
CA LEU A 6 -10.43 116.36 -49.51
C LEU A 6 -8.91 116.07 -49.63
N THR A 7 -8.07 117.04 -49.26
CA THR A 7 -6.60 116.90 -49.17
C THR A 7 -6.10 115.93 -48.09
N ALA A 8 -6.84 115.73 -46.99
CA ALA A 8 -6.46 114.76 -45.96
C ALA A 8 -6.76 113.31 -46.38
N VAL A 9 -7.84 113.09 -47.14
CA VAL A 9 -8.19 111.77 -47.68
C VAL A 9 -7.22 111.36 -48.80
N GLU A 10 -6.82 112.29 -49.67
CA GLU A 10 -5.77 112.04 -50.67
C GLU A 10 -4.39 111.77 -50.04
N SER A 11 -4.04 112.47 -48.97
CA SER A 11 -2.79 112.22 -48.22
C SER A 11 -2.78 110.82 -47.58
N ILE A 12 -3.90 110.40 -46.99
CA ILE A 12 -4.05 109.06 -46.42
C ILE A 12 -4.01 107.98 -47.51
N LYS A 13 -4.66 108.22 -48.66
CA LYS A 13 -4.62 107.29 -49.81
C LYS A 13 -3.20 107.13 -50.36
N ASN A 14 -2.46 108.23 -50.55
CA ASN A 14 -1.06 108.17 -51.00
C ASN A 14 -0.14 107.49 -49.98
N ASN A 15 -0.41 107.66 -48.68
CA ASN A 15 0.34 106.97 -47.63
C ASN A 15 0.04 105.45 -47.63
N LEU A 16 -1.23 105.06 -47.79
CA LEU A 16 -1.65 103.66 -47.91
C LEU A 16 -1.13 102.99 -49.19
N GLU A 17 -1.07 103.71 -50.33
CA GLU A 17 -0.45 103.21 -51.57
C GLU A 17 1.08 103.05 -51.40
N SER A 18 1.74 103.98 -50.70
CA SER A 18 3.16 103.85 -50.35
C SER A 18 3.42 102.67 -49.40
N GLN A 19 2.52 102.39 -48.47
CA GLN A 19 2.62 101.24 -47.57
C GLN A 19 2.43 99.92 -48.30
N VAL A 20 1.50 99.84 -49.26
CA VAL A 20 1.32 98.64 -50.10
C VAL A 20 2.54 98.39 -51.00
N ASN A 21 3.14 99.44 -51.56
CA ASN A 21 4.37 99.29 -52.34
C ASN A 21 5.55 98.85 -51.47
N ASN A 22 5.72 99.41 -50.27
CA ASN A 22 6.73 98.96 -49.32
C ASN A 22 6.51 97.50 -48.90
N PHE A 23 5.26 97.09 -48.71
CA PHE A 23 4.91 95.71 -48.37
C PHE A 23 5.18 94.75 -49.53
N ASN A 24 4.88 95.14 -50.78
CA ASN A 24 5.26 94.36 -51.97
C ASN A 24 6.79 94.24 -52.11
N ASP A 25 7.55 95.29 -51.79
CA ASP A 25 9.02 95.22 -51.73
C ASP A 25 9.51 94.28 -50.61
N GLU A 26 8.82 94.22 -49.48
CA GLU A 26 9.11 93.29 -48.39
C GLU A 26 8.80 91.85 -48.78
N ILE A 27 7.67 91.59 -49.45
CA ILE A 27 7.32 90.28 -50.01
C ILE A 27 8.38 89.84 -51.03
N ALA A 28 8.78 90.71 -51.96
CA ALA A 28 9.80 90.39 -52.95
C ALA A 28 11.17 90.10 -52.29
N LYS A 29 11.55 90.87 -51.26
CA LYS A 29 12.76 90.61 -50.45
C LYS A 29 12.67 89.32 -49.66
N PHE A 30 11.49 88.95 -49.15
CA PHE A 30 11.29 87.67 -48.49
C PHE A 30 11.35 86.52 -49.51
N GLY A 31 10.67 86.63 -50.64
CA GLY A 31 10.67 85.65 -51.73
C GLY A 31 12.07 85.40 -52.30
N ALA A 32 12.89 86.44 -52.48
CA ALA A 32 14.28 86.29 -52.89
C ALA A 32 15.14 85.57 -51.84
N ARG A 33 14.95 85.91 -50.55
CA ARG A 33 15.60 85.21 -49.43
C ARG A 33 15.13 83.75 -49.34
N TRP A 34 13.84 83.49 -49.47
CA TRP A 34 13.28 82.14 -49.49
C TRP A 34 13.84 81.32 -50.67
N LYS A 35 13.88 81.86 -51.89
CA LYS A 35 14.48 81.18 -53.05
C LYS A 35 15.98 80.88 -52.86
N GLN A 36 16.71 81.69 -52.10
CA GLN A 36 18.13 81.47 -51.78
C GLN A 36 18.35 80.46 -50.64
N PHE A 37 17.47 80.48 -49.63
CA PHE A 37 17.62 79.68 -48.40
C PHE A 37 16.76 78.43 -48.36
N ARG A 38 15.82 78.25 -49.30
CA ARG A 38 15.02 77.04 -49.40
C ARG A 38 15.97 75.84 -49.47
N PRO A 39 15.80 74.82 -48.62
CA PRO A 39 16.67 73.66 -48.64
C PRO A 39 16.67 73.05 -50.04
N SER A 40 17.84 73.05 -50.69
CA SER A 40 18.02 72.37 -51.97
C SER A 40 18.08 70.86 -51.73
N GLU A 41 17.56 70.07 -52.68
CA GLU A 41 17.51 68.60 -52.59
C GLU A 41 18.90 67.98 -52.35
N ASP A 42 19.99 68.66 -52.73
CA ASP A 42 21.39 68.25 -52.54
C ASP A 42 21.92 68.35 -51.08
N GLN A 43 21.23 69.03 -50.15
CA GLN A 43 21.68 69.09 -48.74
C GLN A 43 21.35 67.83 -47.94
N MET A 44 20.71 66.84 -48.55
CA MET A 44 20.25 65.62 -47.90
C MET A 44 21.29 64.50 -47.78
N ASP A 45 22.50 64.66 -48.31
CA ASP A 45 23.58 63.67 -48.13
C ASP A 45 24.40 63.89 -46.82
N GLY A 46 24.00 64.89 -46.03
CA GLY A 46 24.68 65.32 -44.82
C GLY A 46 24.15 64.79 -43.49
N ASP A 47 25.02 64.86 -42.49
CA ASP A 47 24.84 64.53 -41.07
C ASP A 47 23.49 64.97 -40.48
N SER A 48 22.98 64.21 -39.49
CA SER A 48 21.67 64.42 -38.84
C SER A 48 21.43 65.87 -38.35
N ALA A 49 22.52 66.57 -37.99
CA ALA A 49 22.55 67.97 -37.57
C ALA A 49 22.28 68.99 -38.70
N LYS A 50 22.65 68.66 -39.94
CA LYS A 50 22.38 69.54 -41.11
C LYS A 50 20.90 69.56 -41.46
N VAL A 51 20.22 68.42 -41.25
CA VAL A 51 18.77 68.28 -41.41
C VAL A 51 18.01 69.03 -40.31
N GLU A 52 18.47 68.98 -39.06
CA GLU A 52 17.90 69.78 -37.96
C GLU A 52 18.02 71.28 -38.23
N ALA A 53 19.19 71.73 -38.70
CA ALA A 53 19.39 73.11 -39.09
C ALA A 53 18.49 73.55 -40.25
N ALA A 54 18.13 72.63 -41.16
CA ALA A 54 17.21 72.92 -42.25
C ALA A 54 15.75 73.04 -41.77
N ILE A 55 15.29 72.15 -40.88
CA ILE A 55 13.94 72.19 -40.29
C ILE A 55 13.77 73.42 -39.40
N ALA A 56 14.76 73.75 -38.56
CA ALA A 56 14.75 74.94 -37.72
C ALA A 56 14.65 76.22 -38.55
N LYS A 57 15.37 76.30 -39.67
CA LYS A 57 15.30 77.43 -40.62
C LYS A 57 13.94 77.52 -41.32
N ILE A 58 13.30 76.40 -41.67
CA ILE A 58 11.94 76.42 -42.24
C ILE A 58 10.96 77.00 -41.21
N LYS A 59 11.03 76.57 -39.94
CA LYS A 59 10.18 77.10 -38.85
C LYS A 59 10.42 78.60 -38.60
N GLU A 60 11.68 79.03 -38.53
CA GLU A 60 12.04 80.46 -38.39
C GLU A 60 11.48 81.30 -39.55
N LYS A 61 11.58 80.81 -40.80
CA LYS A 61 11.04 81.53 -41.97
C LYS A 61 9.53 81.50 -42.05
N ARG A 62 8.86 80.48 -41.47
CA ARG A 62 7.40 80.48 -41.31
C ARG A 62 6.93 81.53 -40.33
N GLU A 63 7.60 81.66 -39.17
CA GLU A 63 7.29 82.71 -38.20
C GLU A 63 7.48 84.12 -38.81
N GLU A 64 8.57 84.34 -39.56
CA GLU A 64 8.78 85.59 -40.29
C GLU A 64 7.66 85.87 -41.33
N TRP A 65 7.17 84.83 -42.00
CA TRP A 65 6.11 84.95 -43.00
C TRP A 65 4.73 85.20 -42.36
N ASP A 66 4.42 84.55 -41.23
CA ASP A 66 3.16 84.77 -40.51
C ASP A 66 3.04 86.23 -40.02
N ILE A 67 4.16 86.85 -39.60
CA ILE A 67 4.20 88.29 -39.25
C ILE A 67 3.89 89.18 -40.47
N LEU A 68 4.38 88.81 -41.66
CA LEU A 68 4.04 89.51 -42.90
C LEU A 68 2.56 89.34 -43.26
N MET A 69 1.97 88.15 -43.00
CA MET A 69 0.54 87.90 -43.19
C MET A 69 -0.34 88.71 -42.23
N GLU A 70 0.07 88.91 -40.98
CA GLU A 70 -0.63 89.80 -40.05
C GLU A 70 -0.61 91.26 -40.54
N THR A 71 0.51 91.68 -41.11
CA THR A 71 0.68 93.03 -41.70
C THR A 71 -0.21 93.21 -42.94
N ARG A 72 -0.31 92.19 -43.80
CA ARG A 72 -1.29 92.15 -44.91
C ARG A 72 -2.71 92.33 -44.40
N ASP A 73 -3.10 91.61 -43.35
CA ASP A 73 -4.47 91.67 -42.82
C ASP A 73 -4.78 93.00 -42.13
N ALA A 74 -3.78 93.66 -41.55
CA ALA A 74 -3.92 95.04 -41.09
C ALA A 74 -4.13 96.00 -42.27
N LEU A 75 -3.32 95.91 -43.33
CA LEU A 75 -3.47 96.74 -44.53
C LEU A 75 -4.81 96.51 -45.25
N ARG A 76 -5.28 95.25 -45.34
CA ARG A 76 -6.59 94.93 -45.93
C ARG A 76 -7.73 95.56 -45.12
N ARG A 77 -7.66 95.47 -43.78
CA ARG A 77 -8.63 96.12 -42.88
C ARG A 77 -8.62 97.65 -43.01
N ASP A 78 -7.45 98.26 -43.18
CA ASP A 78 -7.34 99.70 -43.39
C ASP A 78 -7.95 100.12 -44.74
N TYR A 79 -7.72 99.36 -45.82
CA TYR A 79 -8.34 99.60 -47.13
C TYR A 79 -9.87 99.42 -47.10
N GLU A 80 -10.39 98.42 -46.36
CA GLU A 80 -11.83 98.23 -46.12
C GLU A 80 -12.43 99.40 -45.30
N HIS A 81 -11.75 99.84 -44.24
CA HIS A 81 -12.22 100.94 -43.39
C HIS A 81 -12.38 102.26 -44.15
N PHE A 82 -11.52 102.51 -45.15
CA PHE A 82 -11.58 103.68 -46.01
C PHE A 82 -12.37 103.45 -47.32
N SER A 83 -13.02 102.29 -47.50
CA SER A 83 -13.79 101.93 -48.71
C SER A 83 -12.99 102.05 -50.02
N LEU A 84 -11.71 101.70 -50.00
CA LEU A 84 -10.81 101.69 -51.15
C LEU A 84 -10.85 100.33 -51.87
N PRO A 85 -10.55 100.26 -53.18
CA PRO A 85 -10.44 98.99 -53.90
C PRO A 85 -9.31 98.13 -53.32
N GLU A 86 -9.55 96.82 -53.27
CA GLU A 86 -8.69 95.86 -52.57
C GLU A 86 -7.24 95.89 -53.10
N PRO A 87 -6.22 95.94 -52.21
CA PRO A 87 -4.83 96.03 -52.63
C PRO A 87 -4.36 94.75 -53.31
N HIS A 88 -3.64 94.88 -54.43
CA HIS A 88 -3.06 93.76 -55.15
C HIS A 88 -1.64 93.46 -54.64
N PHE A 89 -1.44 92.25 -54.12
CA PHE A 89 -0.14 91.77 -53.65
C PHE A 89 0.42 90.77 -54.67
N GLN A 90 1.58 91.07 -55.26
CA GLN A 90 2.22 90.20 -56.25
C GLN A 90 3.06 89.11 -55.57
N GLU A 91 3.13 87.92 -56.15
CA GLU A 91 3.94 86.76 -55.70
C GLU A 91 3.56 86.13 -54.35
N LEU A 92 2.55 86.66 -53.64
CA LEU A 92 2.16 86.21 -52.29
C LEU A 92 1.64 84.76 -52.28
N ASP A 93 0.70 84.42 -53.16
CA ASP A 93 0.11 83.08 -53.22
C ASP A 93 1.12 82.00 -53.68
N GLU A 94 2.08 82.38 -54.52
CA GLU A 94 3.14 81.48 -54.98
C GLU A 94 4.13 81.15 -53.86
N ILE A 95 4.55 82.16 -53.08
CA ILE A 95 5.47 81.97 -51.95
C ILE A 95 4.78 81.19 -50.82
N GLU A 96 3.51 81.48 -50.51
CA GLU A 96 2.73 80.70 -49.54
C GLU A 96 2.60 79.25 -49.96
N SER A 97 2.28 78.98 -51.23
CA SER A 97 2.17 77.62 -51.74
C SER A 97 3.49 76.86 -51.69
N ASP A 98 4.62 77.52 -52.01
CA ASP A 98 5.96 76.91 -51.96
C ASP A 98 6.42 76.65 -50.52
N LEU A 99 6.16 77.59 -49.60
CA LEU A 99 6.46 77.45 -48.17
C LEU A 99 5.66 76.32 -47.53
N GLN A 100 4.35 76.24 -47.81
CA GLN A 100 3.47 75.16 -47.34
C GLN A 100 3.91 73.79 -47.84
N LYS A 101 4.34 73.66 -49.11
CA LYS A 101 4.85 72.40 -49.65
C LYS A 101 6.11 71.93 -48.92
N HIS A 102 7.07 72.83 -48.71
CA HIS A 102 8.29 72.49 -47.98
C HIS A 102 8.04 72.19 -46.50
N GLU A 103 7.12 72.89 -45.84
CA GLU A 103 6.69 72.59 -44.47
C GLU A 103 6.05 71.20 -44.37
N GLN A 104 5.16 70.83 -45.30
CA GLN A 104 4.54 69.51 -45.30
C GLN A 104 5.57 68.39 -45.51
N VAL A 105 6.50 68.55 -46.44
CA VAL A 105 7.51 67.53 -46.75
C VAL A 105 8.52 67.36 -45.61
N TRP A 106 9.02 68.45 -45.03
CA TRP A 106 10.02 68.38 -43.94
C TRP A 106 9.38 68.15 -42.56
N GLY A 107 8.14 68.57 -42.36
CA GLY A 107 7.35 68.29 -41.15
C GLY A 107 7.09 66.80 -40.94
N GLN A 108 6.88 66.03 -42.02
CA GLN A 108 6.78 64.57 -41.95
C GLN A 108 8.06 63.92 -41.40
N PHE A 109 9.24 64.46 -41.73
CA PHE A 109 10.52 63.97 -41.22
C PHE A 109 10.72 64.31 -39.73
N ASP A 110 10.34 65.53 -39.32
CA ASP A 110 10.40 65.98 -37.92
C ASP A 110 9.49 65.12 -37.04
N GLU A 111 8.25 64.89 -37.47
CA GLU A 111 7.26 64.07 -36.75
C GLU A 111 7.71 62.59 -36.63
N PHE A 112 8.29 62.00 -37.69
CA PHE A 112 8.87 60.66 -37.62
C PHE A 112 10.02 60.59 -36.62
N ARG A 113 10.91 61.59 -36.62
CA ARG A 113 12.07 61.65 -35.72
C ARG A 113 11.66 61.85 -34.26
N SER A 114 10.78 62.79 -33.96
CA SER A 114 10.29 63.01 -32.58
C SER A 114 9.64 61.73 -32.03
N SER A 115 8.80 61.09 -32.84
CA SER A 115 8.19 59.82 -32.46
C SER A 115 9.24 58.72 -32.24
N MET A 116 10.28 58.66 -33.07
CA MET A 116 11.39 57.70 -32.91
C MET A 116 12.21 57.97 -31.64
N GLN A 117 12.38 59.24 -31.26
CA GLN A 117 13.08 59.64 -30.04
C GLN A 117 12.34 59.20 -28.78
N ASP A 118 11.00 59.21 -28.81
CA ASP A 118 10.16 58.68 -27.72
C ASP A 118 10.35 57.16 -27.54
N PHE A 119 10.57 56.41 -28.61
CA PHE A 119 10.94 55.00 -28.52
C PHE A 119 12.36 54.82 -28.00
N ASN A 120 13.32 55.61 -28.48
CA ASN A 120 14.73 55.49 -28.09
C ASN A 120 14.96 55.70 -26.58
N ASN A 121 14.15 56.56 -25.94
CA ASN A 121 14.26 56.86 -24.51
C ASN A 121 13.67 55.78 -23.59
N GLN A 122 13.00 54.75 -24.12
CA GLN A 122 12.39 53.71 -23.31
C GLN A 122 13.42 52.68 -22.85
N GLU A 123 13.33 52.26 -21.58
CA GLU A 123 14.15 51.19 -21.02
C GLU A 123 13.85 49.84 -21.72
N TRP A 124 14.92 49.16 -22.15
CA TRP A 124 14.84 47.91 -22.92
C TRP A 124 14.14 46.79 -22.14
N ILE A 125 14.36 46.67 -20.83
CA ILE A 125 13.73 45.65 -19.98
C ILE A 125 12.19 45.74 -20.03
N VAL A 126 11.66 46.95 -20.08
CA VAL A 126 10.21 47.20 -20.16
C VAL A 126 9.74 47.10 -21.60
N PHE A 127 10.54 47.57 -22.55
CA PHE A 127 10.17 47.65 -23.95
C PHE A 127 10.26 46.31 -24.70
N ARG A 128 11.15 45.39 -24.31
CA ARG A 128 11.36 44.11 -25.00
C ARG A 128 10.09 43.26 -25.16
N SER A 129 9.14 43.36 -24.22
CA SER A 129 7.84 42.69 -24.26
C SER A 129 6.81 43.40 -25.16
N LYS A 130 7.08 44.65 -25.56
CA LYS A 130 6.22 45.55 -26.35
C LYS A 130 6.77 45.84 -27.74
N THR A 131 7.66 44.99 -28.26
CA THR A 131 8.27 45.14 -29.60
C THR A 131 7.26 45.23 -30.75
N TYR A 132 6.02 44.72 -30.56
CA TYR A 132 4.92 44.89 -31.53
C TYR A 132 4.52 46.35 -31.73
N LYS A 133 4.67 47.21 -30.72
CA LYS A 133 4.36 48.65 -30.84
C LYS A 133 5.29 49.35 -31.83
N PHE A 134 6.52 48.87 -31.94
CA PHE A 134 7.48 49.35 -32.92
C PHE A 134 7.11 48.90 -34.33
N ASP A 135 6.63 47.67 -34.49
CA ASP A 135 6.13 47.15 -35.77
C ASP A 135 4.89 47.92 -36.26
N GLU A 136 3.92 48.14 -35.37
CA GLU A 136 2.74 48.98 -35.66
C GLU A 136 3.13 50.41 -36.06
N PHE A 137 4.11 51.00 -35.38
CA PHE A 137 4.65 52.32 -35.72
C PHE A 137 5.25 52.35 -37.12
N LEU A 138 6.09 51.37 -37.47
CA LEU A 138 6.70 51.26 -38.79
C LEU A 138 5.66 51.03 -39.88
N ALA A 139 4.63 50.23 -39.61
CA ALA A 139 3.52 49.98 -40.54
C ALA A 139 2.67 51.23 -40.80
N GLN A 140 2.32 51.97 -39.73
CA GLN A 140 1.56 53.22 -39.83
C GLN A 140 2.33 54.28 -40.65
N TRP A 141 3.64 54.41 -40.42
CA TRP A 141 4.47 55.33 -41.19
C TRP A 141 4.65 54.91 -42.64
N ASN A 142 4.80 53.61 -42.92
CA ASN A 142 4.84 53.11 -44.29
C ASN A 142 3.53 53.42 -45.03
N GLU A 143 2.36 53.16 -44.41
CA GLU A 143 1.06 53.48 -45.00
C GLU A 143 0.88 55.00 -45.22
N LYS A 144 1.27 55.83 -44.24
CA LYS A 144 1.23 57.29 -44.33
C LYS A 144 2.07 57.82 -45.49
N LEU A 145 3.28 57.28 -45.68
CA LEU A 145 4.17 57.65 -46.78
C LEU A 145 3.67 57.15 -48.14
N GLN A 146 2.97 56.01 -48.21
CA GLN A 146 2.37 55.51 -49.47
C GLN A 146 1.17 56.35 -49.93
N ARG A 147 0.35 56.85 -49.01
CA ARG A 147 -0.82 57.69 -49.32
C ARG A 147 -0.46 59.11 -49.80
N SER A 148 0.74 59.61 -49.50
CA SER A 148 1.12 61.01 -49.72
C SER A 148 1.37 61.42 -51.18
N GLY A 149 1.36 60.49 -52.16
CA GLY A 149 1.28 60.76 -53.61
C GLY A 149 2.46 61.48 -54.30
N GLU A 150 3.14 62.41 -53.63
CA GLU A 150 4.26 63.19 -54.17
C GLU A 150 5.61 62.46 -53.98
N ALA A 151 6.44 62.48 -55.02
CA ALA A 151 7.77 61.88 -55.02
C ALA A 151 8.79 62.90 -54.51
N SER A 152 8.99 62.98 -53.19
CA SER A 152 10.04 63.80 -52.58
C SER A 152 11.25 62.93 -52.17
N MET A 153 12.46 63.49 -52.24
CA MET A 153 13.68 62.80 -51.80
C MET A 153 13.68 62.48 -50.29
N VAL A 154 12.97 63.30 -49.48
CA VAL A 154 12.70 63.02 -48.05
C VAL A 154 11.93 61.73 -47.86
N ARG A 155 10.90 61.49 -48.68
CA ARG A 155 10.12 60.24 -48.65
C ARG A 155 10.98 59.04 -48.99
N VAL A 156 11.86 59.14 -49.99
CA VAL A 156 12.79 58.05 -50.34
C VAL A 156 13.73 57.72 -49.17
N ARG A 157 14.26 58.74 -48.49
CA ARG A 157 15.12 58.55 -47.31
C ARG A 157 14.36 57.94 -46.12
N LEU A 158 13.13 58.40 -45.87
CA LEU A 158 12.28 57.82 -44.81
C LEU A 158 11.94 56.37 -45.12
N LEU A 159 11.62 56.03 -46.38
CA LEU A 159 11.41 54.65 -46.81
C LEU A 159 12.68 53.79 -46.63
N GLN A 160 13.86 54.31 -46.95
CA GLN A 160 15.13 53.61 -46.70
C GLN A 160 15.43 53.40 -45.20
N GLU A 161 15.14 54.37 -44.34
CA GLU A 161 15.27 54.18 -42.89
C GLU A 161 14.21 53.20 -42.35
N LEU A 162 12.98 53.25 -42.86
CA LEU A 162 11.94 52.27 -42.52
C LEU A 162 12.33 50.86 -42.92
N GLU A 163 12.89 50.65 -44.12
CA GLU A 163 13.40 49.35 -44.57
C GLU A 163 14.51 48.82 -43.64
N LYS A 164 15.44 49.68 -43.22
CA LYS A 164 16.49 49.31 -42.25
C LYS A 164 15.89 48.90 -40.90
N TYR A 165 14.91 49.64 -40.37
CA TYR A 165 14.26 49.28 -39.11
C TYR A 165 13.39 48.01 -39.23
N GLN A 166 12.71 47.82 -40.36
CA GLN A 166 11.95 46.60 -40.66
C GLN A 166 12.85 45.37 -40.72
N ALA A 167 14.07 45.47 -41.26
CA ALA A 167 15.03 44.37 -41.28
C ALA A 167 15.46 43.89 -39.87
N VAL A 168 15.37 44.75 -38.86
CA VAL A 168 15.77 44.46 -37.48
C VAL A 168 14.66 43.78 -36.68
N LEU A 169 13.39 44.04 -37.02
CA LEU A 169 12.21 43.50 -36.31
C LEU A 169 12.27 41.96 -36.08
N PRO A 170 12.60 41.13 -37.09
CA PRO A 170 12.64 39.68 -36.90
C PRO A 170 13.75 39.22 -35.96
N VAL A 171 14.80 40.03 -35.76
CA VAL A 171 15.97 39.74 -34.92
C VAL A 171 15.76 40.18 -33.47
N LEU A 172 14.99 41.26 -33.24
CA LEU A 172 14.70 41.77 -31.90
C LEU A 172 14.15 40.71 -30.95
N LYS A 173 13.42 39.72 -31.47
CA LYS A 173 12.90 38.59 -30.66
C LYS A 173 14.01 37.75 -30.01
N TYR A 174 15.18 37.64 -30.64
CA TYR A 174 16.34 36.92 -30.11
C TYR A 174 17.16 37.78 -29.14
N ALA A 175 17.04 39.11 -29.23
CA ALA A 175 17.71 40.08 -28.37
C ALA A 175 16.92 40.43 -27.08
N ARG A 176 15.72 39.87 -26.88
CA ARG A 176 14.90 40.13 -25.68
C ARG A 176 15.58 39.65 -24.39
N GLY A 177 16.36 38.58 -24.47
CA GLY A 177 17.15 38.05 -23.35
C GLY A 177 16.32 37.63 -22.12
N GLU A 178 15.07 37.21 -22.29
CA GLU A 178 14.22 36.77 -21.16
C GLU A 178 14.80 35.55 -20.43
N VAL A 179 15.45 34.66 -21.18
CA VAL A 179 16.07 33.42 -20.69
C VAL A 179 17.57 33.57 -20.40
N PHE A 180 18.13 34.77 -20.55
CA PHE A 180 19.57 35.00 -20.46
C PHE A 180 20.06 35.00 -19.00
N SER A 181 21.23 34.40 -18.78
CA SER A 181 22.01 34.57 -17.57
C SER A 181 22.92 35.81 -17.73
N GLU A 182 23.57 36.26 -16.66
CA GLU A 182 24.58 37.33 -16.75
C GLU A 182 25.67 37.01 -17.79
N LYS A 183 26.08 35.74 -17.89
CA LYS A 183 27.04 35.29 -18.90
C LYS A 183 26.51 35.47 -20.33
N HIS A 184 25.25 35.10 -20.57
CA HIS A 184 24.60 35.27 -21.87
C HIS A 184 24.43 36.75 -22.26
N TRP A 185 24.13 37.62 -21.29
CA TRP A 185 24.09 39.07 -21.51
C TRP A 185 25.46 39.64 -21.91
N MET A 186 26.54 39.20 -21.25
CA MET A 186 27.90 39.64 -21.59
C MET A 186 28.34 39.15 -22.97
N GLU A 187 27.98 37.93 -23.36
CA GLU A 187 28.21 37.41 -24.70
C GLU A 187 27.43 38.21 -25.76
N MET A 188 26.16 38.52 -25.50
CA MET A 188 25.34 39.37 -26.38
C MET A 188 25.93 40.78 -26.54
N TYR A 189 26.39 41.41 -25.46
CA TYR A 189 27.01 42.74 -25.49
C TYR A 189 28.27 42.75 -26.35
N THR A 190 29.08 41.69 -26.24
CA THR A 190 30.30 41.52 -27.02
C THR A 190 30.00 41.30 -28.51
N MET A 191 28.94 40.55 -28.84
CA MET A 191 28.53 40.30 -30.23
C MET A 191 27.96 41.54 -30.93
N ILE A 192 27.18 42.36 -30.22
CA ILE A 192 26.46 43.49 -30.82
C ILE A 192 27.26 44.81 -30.70
N GLY A 193 28.32 44.84 -29.88
CA GLY A 193 29.17 46.02 -29.71
C GLY A 193 28.65 47.05 -28.70
N ILE A 194 27.82 46.61 -27.74
CA ILE A 194 27.32 47.48 -26.66
C ILE A 194 28.41 47.59 -25.58
N PRO A 195 28.75 48.80 -25.10
CA PRO A 195 29.71 48.96 -24.02
C PRO A 195 29.28 48.20 -22.76
N GLN A 196 30.15 47.30 -22.25
CA GLN A 196 29.89 46.51 -21.04
C GLN A 196 29.76 47.36 -19.76
N SER A 197 30.03 48.66 -19.83
CA SER A 197 29.83 49.61 -18.74
C SER A 197 28.35 49.98 -18.50
N ILE A 198 27.44 49.61 -19.41
CA ILE A 198 25.99 49.85 -19.28
C ILE A 198 25.34 48.65 -18.58
N PRO A 199 24.81 48.80 -17.34
CA PRO A 199 24.04 47.74 -16.69
C PRO A 199 22.83 47.35 -17.52
N VAL A 200 22.45 46.06 -17.50
CA VAL A 200 21.27 45.56 -18.24
C VAL A 200 20.00 46.33 -17.84
N GLU A 201 19.93 46.78 -16.59
CA GLU A 201 18.83 47.57 -16.03
C GLU A 201 18.69 48.97 -16.63
N ARG A 202 19.78 49.53 -17.16
CA ARG A 202 19.83 50.89 -17.74
C ARG A 202 19.89 50.89 -19.27
N LEU A 203 19.88 49.72 -19.89
CA LEU A 203 19.91 49.58 -21.33
C LEU A 203 18.62 50.16 -21.92
N THR A 204 18.72 51.10 -22.87
CA THR A 204 17.56 51.68 -23.56
C THR A 204 17.33 51.04 -24.93
N PHE A 205 16.12 51.16 -25.47
CA PHE A 205 15.84 50.73 -26.85
C PHE A 205 16.71 51.46 -27.86
N GLY A 206 17.02 52.74 -27.61
CA GLY A 206 17.92 53.52 -28.46
C GLY A 206 19.33 52.91 -28.53
N ASP A 207 19.85 52.35 -27.44
CA ASP A 207 21.18 51.73 -27.43
C ASP A 207 21.22 50.40 -28.20
N VAL A 208 20.12 49.65 -28.17
CA VAL A 208 19.95 48.42 -28.95
C VAL A 208 19.81 48.73 -30.44
N ILE A 209 19.01 49.75 -30.80
CA ILE A 209 18.76 50.14 -32.20
C ILE A 209 19.95 50.88 -32.84
N LYS A 210 20.76 51.61 -32.07
CA LYS A 210 22.04 52.16 -32.57
C LYS A 210 22.94 51.06 -33.15
N CYS A 211 22.85 49.85 -32.61
CA CYS A 211 23.62 48.68 -33.05
C CYS A 211 22.85 47.82 -34.07
N ARG A 212 21.83 48.37 -34.75
CA ARG A 212 20.97 47.68 -35.73
C ARG A 212 21.71 46.87 -36.79
N ASP A 213 22.80 47.41 -37.33
CA ASP A 213 23.55 46.75 -38.40
C ASP A 213 24.27 45.50 -37.86
N ALA A 214 24.82 45.58 -36.64
CA ALA A 214 25.43 44.45 -35.95
C ALA A 214 24.39 43.39 -35.53
N LEU A 215 23.18 43.81 -35.13
CA LEU A 215 22.07 42.89 -34.84
C LEU A 215 21.72 42.03 -36.05
N VAL A 216 21.58 42.65 -37.23
CA VAL A 216 21.22 41.93 -38.47
C VAL A 216 22.35 40.99 -38.91
N VAL A 217 23.60 41.43 -38.83
CA VAL A 217 24.78 40.60 -39.20
C VAL A 217 24.91 39.38 -38.27
N HIS A 218 24.68 39.55 -36.97
CA HIS A 218 24.82 38.49 -35.97
C HIS A 218 23.50 37.75 -35.66
N ALA A 219 22.49 37.84 -36.51
CA ALA A 219 21.15 37.30 -36.26
C ALA A 219 21.15 35.78 -35.95
N GLU A 220 21.89 34.97 -36.70
CA GLU A 220 21.96 33.52 -36.45
C GLU A 220 22.74 33.19 -35.16
N ALA A 221 23.80 33.93 -34.84
CA ALA A 221 24.54 33.75 -33.58
C ALA A 221 23.68 34.12 -32.36
N LEU A 222 22.87 35.18 -32.46
CA LEU A 222 21.92 35.56 -31.41
C LEU A 222 20.79 34.54 -31.25
N LYS A 223 20.33 33.95 -32.35
CA LYS A 223 19.34 32.87 -32.33
C LYS A 223 19.91 31.61 -31.68
N GLU A 224 21.15 31.25 -31.96
CA GLU A 224 21.84 30.13 -31.31
C GLU A 224 22.05 30.39 -29.80
N LEU A 225 22.52 31.59 -29.43
CA LEU A 225 22.66 32.02 -28.03
C LEU A 225 21.32 31.91 -27.29
N ASN A 226 20.23 32.39 -27.91
CA ASN A 226 18.90 32.33 -27.31
C ASN A 226 18.36 30.92 -27.19
N SER A 227 18.61 30.05 -28.18
CA SER A 227 18.26 28.63 -28.11
C SER A 227 19.03 27.91 -27.01
N ARG A 228 20.33 28.19 -26.87
CA ARG A 228 21.17 27.63 -25.80
C ARG A 228 20.71 28.09 -24.42
N ALA A 229 20.49 29.39 -24.26
CA ALA A 229 19.99 29.96 -23.01
C ALA A 229 18.63 29.34 -22.63
N ALA A 230 17.70 29.19 -23.57
CA ALA A 230 16.41 28.54 -23.33
C ALA A 230 16.55 27.07 -22.92
N GLY A 231 17.46 26.31 -23.56
CA GLY A 231 17.75 24.92 -23.20
C GLY A 231 18.39 24.76 -21.82
N GLU A 232 19.23 25.72 -21.40
CA GLU A 232 19.87 25.73 -20.08
C GLU A 232 18.91 26.10 -18.94
N VAL A 233 17.82 26.84 -19.20
CA VAL A 233 16.83 27.19 -18.17
C VAL A 233 16.28 25.97 -17.47
N VAL A 234 15.97 24.90 -18.23
CA VAL A 234 15.42 23.65 -17.68
C VAL A 234 16.42 22.99 -16.73
N VAL A 235 17.69 22.89 -17.14
CA VAL A 235 18.76 22.32 -16.31
C VAL A 235 18.98 23.15 -15.05
N ARG A 236 19.02 24.48 -15.18
CA ARG A 236 19.20 25.40 -14.05
C ARG A 236 18.03 25.34 -13.07
N GLN A 237 16.80 25.31 -13.57
CA GLN A 237 15.61 25.23 -12.73
C GLN A 237 15.57 23.92 -11.96
N ALA A 238 15.80 22.78 -12.64
CA ALA A 238 15.85 21.49 -11.97
C ALA A 238 16.96 21.40 -10.91
N LEU A 239 18.14 21.94 -11.18
CA LEU A 239 19.21 22.01 -10.17
C LEU A 239 18.88 22.97 -9.01
N ALA A 240 18.12 24.04 -9.26
CA ALA A 240 17.65 24.95 -8.21
C ALA A 240 16.56 24.30 -7.35
N GLU A 241 15.69 23.48 -7.93
CA GLU A 241 14.71 22.67 -7.22
C GLU A 241 15.40 21.65 -6.28
N LEU A 242 16.51 21.04 -6.71
CA LEU A 242 17.32 20.16 -5.84
C LEU A 242 17.97 20.92 -4.68
N ASP A 243 18.51 22.12 -4.92
CA ASP A 243 19.07 22.96 -3.86
C ASP A 243 18.00 23.38 -2.84
N LEU A 244 16.79 23.73 -3.30
CA LEU A 244 15.67 24.05 -2.43
C LEU A 244 15.24 22.81 -1.61
N TRP A 245 15.17 21.66 -2.28
CA TRP A 245 14.86 20.39 -1.63
C TRP A 245 15.89 20.02 -0.55
N GLU A 246 17.18 20.37 -0.70
CA GLU A 246 18.20 20.15 0.35
C GLU A 246 17.80 20.77 1.70
N VAL A 247 17.18 21.95 1.63
CA VAL A 247 16.84 22.77 2.80
C VAL A 247 15.49 22.36 3.39
N GLU A 248 14.53 22.00 2.53
CA GLU A 248 13.16 21.68 2.91
C GLU A 248 12.96 20.22 3.34
N ALA A 249 13.72 19.28 2.77
CA ALA A 249 13.53 17.86 3.02
C ALA A 249 13.87 17.48 4.47
N ARG A 250 12.84 17.07 5.24
CA ARG A 250 12.97 16.68 6.65
C ARG A 250 12.37 15.30 6.91
N PHE A 251 12.88 14.58 7.91
CA PHE A 251 12.24 13.35 8.35
C PHE A 251 10.98 13.63 9.18
N ALA A 252 9.96 12.81 8.98
CA ALA A 252 8.84 12.72 9.90
C ALA A 252 9.26 11.84 11.10
N LEU A 253 9.36 12.42 12.30
CA LEU A 253 9.78 11.71 13.50
C LEU A 253 8.60 11.34 14.39
N THR A 254 8.67 10.19 15.06
CA THR A 254 7.71 9.76 16.10
C THR A 254 8.46 9.21 17.30
N GLN A 255 7.94 9.44 18.50
CA GLN A 255 8.50 8.90 19.73
C GLN A 255 8.09 7.43 19.92
N HIS A 256 9.08 6.60 20.26
CA HIS A 256 8.94 5.20 20.65
C HIS A 256 9.58 5.02 22.02
N THR A 257 8.88 4.33 22.93
CA THR A 257 9.42 3.98 24.26
C THR A 257 10.04 2.60 24.18
N ASP A 258 11.32 2.50 24.53
CA ASP A 258 12.04 1.22 24.55
C ASP A 258 11.70 0.40 25.82
N THR A 259 12.21 -0.82 25.93
CA THR A 259 11.96 -1.69 27.09
C THR A 259 12.54 -1.18 28.41
N LYS A 260 13.48 -0.23 28.37
CA LYS A 260 14.08 0.40 29.56
C LYS A 260 13.32 1.66 29.98
N GLY A 261 12.34 2.09 29.18
CA GLY A 261 11.56 3.30 29.41
C GLY A 261 12.16 4.56 28.77
N ASP A 262 13.24 4.42 27.98
CA ASP A 262 13.87 5.54 27.30
C ASP A 262 13.08 5.92 26.04
N LEU A 263 12.94 7.23 25.79
CA LEU A 263 12.26 7.75 24.60
C LEU A 263 13.25 7.85 23.43
N VAL A 264 13.00 7.10 22.36
CA VAL A 264 13.77 7.11 21.12
C VAL A 264 12.90 7.67 19.98
N SER A 265 13.41 8.67 19.26
CA SER A 265 12.75 9.18 18.04
C SER A 265 13.04 8.25 16.86
N LEU A 266 11.98 7.76 16.22
CA LEU A 266 12.03 6.91 15.02
C LEU A 266 11.51 7.65 13.79
N ILE A 267 12.01 7.30 12.61
CA ILE A 267 11.54 7.87 11.34
C ILE A 267 10.27 7.16 10.88
N LYS A 268 9.29 7.93 10.41
CA LYS A 268 8.06 7.48 9.73
C LYS A 268 8.05 7.94 8.28
N GLU A 269 7.06 7.46 7.54
CA GLU A 269 6.77 7.90 6.16
C GLU A 269 7.96 7.71 5.20
N TRP A 270 8.74 6.65 5.42
CA TRP A 270 9.90 6.29 4.60
C TRP A 270 9.63 6.29 3.10
N LYS A 271 8.45 5.82 2.67
CA LYS A 271 8.08 5.69 1.25
C LYS A 271 8.11 7.03 0.53
N ASP A 272 7.61 8.09 1.15
CA ASP A 272 7.50 9.39 0.48
C ASP A 272 8.88 10.00 0.25
N ILE A 273 9.79 9.86 1.21
CA ILE A 273 11.18 10.34 1.10
C ILE A 273 11.96 9.52 0.07
N ILE A 274 11.86 8.17 0.12
CA ILE A 274 12.55 7.29 -0.83
C ILE A 274 12.05 7.53 -2.25
N ASN A 275 10.74 7.68 -2.46
CA ASN A 275 10.17 7.99 -3.77
C ASN A 275 10.68 9.34 -4.30
N LYS A 276 10.71 10.39 -3.46
CA LYS A 276 11.26 11.70 -3.86
C LYS A 276 12.73 11.61 -4.27
N VAL A 277 13.54 10.82 -3.57
CA VAL A 277 14.95 10.59 -3.96
C VAL A 277 15.02 9.90 -5.33
N GLY A 278 14.22 8.87 -5.56
CA GLY A 278 14.13 8.19 -6.86
C GLY A 278 13.66 9.08 -8.01
N ASP A 279 12.68 9.96 -7.76
CA ASP A 279 12.19 10.94 -8.72
C ASP A 279 13.28 11.96 -9.08
N HIS A 280 14.01 12.46 -8.08
CA HIS A 280 15.14 13.38 -8.29
C HIS A 280 16.33 12.74 -9.01
N GLN A 281 16.62 11.45 -8.75
CA GLN A 281 17.62 10.70 -9.51
C GLN A 281 17.20 10.54 -10.98
N SER A 282 15.93 10.20 -11.23
CA SER A 282 15.38 10.05 -12.58
C SER A 282 15.40 11.39 -13.33
N LEU A 283 15.08 12.49 -12.64
CA LEU A 283 15.18 13.84 -13.16
C LEU A 283 16.61 14.16 -13.57
N LEU A 284 17.61 13.97 -12.69
CA LEU A 284 19.02 14.20 -13.03
C LEU A 284 19.49 13.35 -14.20
N GLN A 285 19.06 12.08 -14.27
CA GLN A 285 19.42 11.20 -15.37
C GLN A 285 18.84 11.70 -16.71
N SER A 286 17.59 12.20 -16.72
CA SER A 286 16.98 12.80 -17.90
C SER A 286 17.70 14.08 -18.38
N LEU A 287 18.26 14.85 -17.43
CA LEU A 287 18.98 16.09 -17.74
C LEU A 287 20.34 15.83 -18.39
N LYS A 288 20.97 14.67 -18.15
CA LYS A 288 22.26 14.31 -18.77
C LYS A 288 22.16 14.09 -20.28
N ASP A 289 20.99 13.67 -20.76
CA ASP A 289 20.74 13.46 -22.19
C ASP A 289 20.53 14.80 -22.94
N SER A 290 20.40 15.91 -22.21
CA SER A 290 20.31 17.25 -22.80
C SER A 290 21.67 17.70 -23.36
N SER A 291 21.65 18.20 -24.59
CA SER A 291 22.82 18.82 -25.24
C SER A 291 23.37 20.03 -24.48
N TYR A 292 22.59 20.60 -23.55
CA TYR A 292 22.93 21.80 -22.78
C TYR A 292 23.45 21.50 -21.37
N PHE A 293 23.64 20.21 -21.02
CA PHE A 293 24.08 19.78 -19.70
C PHE A 293 25.56 20.09 -19.40
N GLY A 294 26.39 20.25 -20.43
CA GLY A 294 27.85 20.35 -20.29
C GLY A 294 28.34 21.41 -19.29
N GLY A 295 27.71 22.59 -19.27
CA GLY A 295 28.07 23.69 -18.36
C GLY A 295 27.72 23.44 -16.88
N TYR A 296 26.87 22.45 -16.59
CA TYR A 296 26.36 22.14 -15.25
C TYR A 296 26.80 20.74 -14.75
N ALA A 297 27.62 20.03 -15.52
CA ALA A 297 28.00 18.64 -15.27
C ALA A 297 28.62 18.43 -13.89
N ASP A 298 29.52 19.32 -13.44
CA ASP A 298 30.18 19.19 -12.13
C ASP A 298 29.19 19.29 -10.97
N ARG A 299 28.24 20.23 -11.05
CA ARG A 299 27.20 20.43 -10.03
C ARG A 299 26.22 19.26 -10.01
N ALA A 300 25.82 18.79 -11.18
CA ALA A 300 24.95 17.63 -11.31
C ALA A 300 25.63 16.35 -10.80
N ARG A 301 26.94 16.19 -11.01
CA ARG A 301 27.73 15.05 -10.48
C ARG A 301 27.74 15.01 -8.96
N VAL A 302 27.86 16.17 -8.29
CA VAL A 302 27.77 16.25 -6.82
C VAL A 302 26.39 15.79 -6.35
N TRP A 303 25.33 16.25 -7.01
CA TRP A 303 23.96 15.88 -6.70
C TRP A 303 23.67 14.40 -6.97
N GLU A 304 24.20 13.86 -8.07
CA GLU A 304 24.09 12.44 -8.42
C GLU A 304 24.73 11.57 -7.34
N GLN A 305 25.98 11.87 -6.96
CA GLN A 305 26.66 11.10 -5.92
C GLN A 305 25.90 11.19 -4.59
N ARG A 306 25.42 12.38 -4.22
CA ARG A 306 24.68 12.60 -2.98
C ARG A 306 23.35 11.85 -2.96
N LEU A 307 22.58 11.87 -4.05
CA LEU A 307 21.32 11.13 -4.14
C LEU A 307 21.54 9.62 -4.17
N ALA A 308 22.60 9.13 -4.82
CA ALA A 308 22.97 7.71 -4.79
C ALA A 308 23.35 7.26 -3.37
N ASP A 309 24.15 8.05 -2.66
CA ASP A 309 24.50 7.78 -1.26
C ASP A 309 23.24 7.82 -0.36
N LEU A 310 22.34 8.78 -0.57
CA LEU A 310 21.08 8.87 0.18
C LEU A 310 20.16 7.67 -0.03
N ASP A 311 20.00 7.20 -1.26
CA ASP A 311 19.15 6.04 -1.56
C ASP A 311 19.65 4.79 -0.81
N GLU A 312 20.96 4.55 -0.85
CA GLU A 312 21.61 3.45 -0.11
C GLU A 312 21.42 3.61 1.41
N PHE A 313 21.66 4.82 1.96
CA PHE A 313 21.58 5.07 3.39
C PHE A 313 20.14 4.99 3.91
N LEU A 314 19.16 5.51 3.16
CA LEU A 314 17.75 5.48 3.52
C LEU A 314 17.19 4.05 3.49
N ALA A 315 17.46 3.30 2.42
CA ALA A 315 17.08 1.90 2.33
C ALA A 315 17.71 1.09 3.46
N GLY A 316 18.99 1.35 3.74
CA GLY A 316 19.72 0.66 4.79
C GLY A 316 19.23 0.96 6.19
N LEU A 317 19.01 2.24 6.52
CA LEU A 317 18.53 2.69 7.83
C LEU A 317 17.09 2.25 8.10
N ASN A 318 16.22 2.24 7.07
CA ASN A 318 14.86 1.70 7.18
C ASN A 318 14.87 0.20 7.56
N LEU A 319 15.70 -0.59 6.87
CA LEU A 319 15.86 -2.01 7.17
C LEU A 319 16.37 -2.25 8.61
N ILE A 320 17.35 -1.46 9.04
CA ILE A 320 17.91 -1.50 10.41
C ILE A 320 16.84 -1.14 11.43
N GLN A 321 16.11 -0.04 11.24
CA GLN A 321 15.04 0.40 12.15
C GLN A 321 13.96 -0.69 12.29
N ARG A 322 13.50 -1.28 11.18
CA ARG A 322 12.49 -2.35 11.22
C ARG A 322 12.97 -3.57 12.01
N LYS A 323 14.22 -4.00 11.80
CA LYS A 323 14.81 -5.13 12.55
C LYS A 323 15.05 -4.78 14.01
N TRP A 324 15.53 -3.57 14.31
CA TRP A 324 15.78 -3.13 15.68
C TRP A 324 14.48 -3.04 16.48
N VAL A 325 13.40 -2.49 15.92
CA VAL A 325 12.07 -2.44 16.58
C VAL A 325 11.55 -3.84 16.91
N TYR A 326 11.87 -4.84 16.07
CA TYR A 326 11.52 -6.23 16.34
C TYR A 326 12.39 -6.86 17.43
N LEU A 327 13.71 -6.64 17.36
CA LEU A 327 14.69 -7.32 18.21
C LEU A 327 14.87 -6.65 19.58
N GLU A 328 14.68 -5.34 19.70
CA GLU A 328 14.87 -4.60 20.95
C GLU A 328 13.99 -5.15 22.08
N PRO A 329 12.69 -5.42 21.88
CA PRO A 329 11.86 -5.96 22.95
C PRO A 329 12.30 -7.36 23.40
N ILE A 330 12.82 -8.15 22.46
CA ILE A 330 13.22 -9.55 22.67
C ILE A 330 14.54 -9.60 23.47
N PHE A 331 15.54 -8.85 23.02
CA PHE A 331 16.82 -8.77 23.70
C PHE A 331 16.75 -7.91 24.97
N GLY A 332 15.93 -6.87 25.02
CA GLY A 332 15.71 -6.06 26.22
C GLY A 332 15.25 -6.89 27.43
N ARG A 333 14.44 -7.94 27.18
CA ARG A 333 13.96 -8.88 28.20
C ARG A 333 14.94 -10.01 28.57
N GLY A 334 16.11 -10.07 27.93
CA GLY A 334 17.14 -11.06 28.28
C GLY A 334 17.00 -12.44 27.63
N ALA A 335 16.18 -12.61 26.59
CA ALA A 335 15.88 -13.92 26.01
C ALA A 335 17.12 -14.72 25.51
N LEU A 336 18.16 -14.04 24.98
CA LEU A 336 19.44 -14.66 24.58
C LEU A 336 20.63 -14.00 25.28
N PRO A 337 21.06 -14.48 26.46
CA PRO A 337 22.19 -13.91 27.21
C PRO A 337 23.52 -13.90 26.43
N GLN A 338 23.78 -14.92 25.61
CA GLN A 338 25.04 -15.07 24.86
C GLN A 338 25.24 -13.97 23.80
N GLU A 339 24.14 -13.48 23.22
CA GLU A 339 24.15 -12.48 22.14
C GLU A 339 23.77 -11.07 22.64
N GLN A 340 23.49 -10.92 23.95
CA GLN A 340 23.20 -9.61 24.57
C GLN A 340 24.31 -8.59 24.35
N GLY A 341 25.57 -9.01 24.48
CA GLY A 341 26.71 -8.10 24.30
C GLY A 341 26.72 -7.49 22.90
N ARG A 342 26.45 -8.30 21.87
CA ARG A 342 26.36 -7.86 20.48
C ARG A 342 25.17 -6.92 20.28
N PHE A 343 23.98 -7.29 20.77
CA PHE A 343 22.79 -6.46 20.61
C PHE A 343 22.91 -5.11 21.34
N ARG A 344 23.55 -5.06 22.52
CA ARG A 344 23.79 -3.79 23.22
C ARG A 344 24.64 -2.81 22.41
N GLN A 345 25.64 -3.31 21.69
CA GLN A 345 26.45 -2.47 20.79
C GLN A 345 25.59 -1.93 19.65
N VAL A 346 24.79 -2.80 19.02
CA VAL A 346 23.85 -2.40 17.95
C VAL A 346 22.82 -1.38 18.44
N ASP A 347 22.28 -1.55 19.65
CA ASP A 347 21.34 -0.63 20.28
C ASP A 347 21.98 0.75 20.49
N ALA A 348 23.20 0.79 21.03
CA ALA A 348 23.94 2.04 21.25
C ALA A 348 24.24 2.77 19.94
N ASP A 349 24.74 2.05 18.93
CA ASP A 349 25.10 2.62 17.62
C ASP A 349 23.86 3.11 16.86
N PHE A 350 22.74 2.36 16.90
CA PHE A 350 21.48 2.80 16.30
C PHE A 350 20.91 4.04 17.00
N LYS A 351 20.86 4.04 18.35
CA LYS A 351 20.42 5.20 19.13
C LYS A 351 21.29 6.44 18.88
N ALA A 352 22.60 6.26 18.68
CA ALA A 352 23.50 7.35 18.33
C ALA A 352 23.15 7.98 16.97
N ILE A 353 22.89 7.16 15.94
CA ILE A 353 22.42 7.66 14.63
C ILE A 353 21.08 8.39 14.78
N MET A 354 20.13 7.82 15.53
CA MET A 354 18.82 8.45 15.74
C MET A 354 18.91 9.76 16.53
N ALA A 355 19.85 9.87 17.47
CA ALA A 355 20.13 11.12 18.18
C ALA A 355 20.68 12.20 17.25
N ASP A 356 21.58 11.83 16.32
CA ASP A 356 22.10 12.74 15.30
C ASP A 356 21.01 13.21 14.33
N VAL A 357 20.14 12.30 13.87
CA VAL A 357 18.98 12.62 13.02
C VAL A 357 17.97 13.51 13.76
N THR A 358 17.77 13.29 15.06
CA THR A 358 16.88 14.13 15.87
C THR A 358 17.44 15.55 16.03
N ARG A 359 18.76 15.68 16.13
CA ARG A 359 19.45 16.98 16.23
C ARG A 359 19.41 17.75 14.92
N ASP A 360 19.63 17.09 13.78
CA ASP A 360 19.51 17.66 12.44
C ASP A 360 18.53 16.84 11.60
N ASN A 361 17.26 17.24 11.61
CA ASN A 361 16.17 16.51 10.99
C ASN A 361 16.15 16.60 9.44
N ARG A 362 17.18 17.16 8.80
CA ARG A 362 17.23 17.25 7.33
C ARG A 362 17.66 15.92 6.72
N VAL A 363 17.02 15.52 5.63
CA VAL A 363 17.33 14.23 4.96
C VAL A 363 18.79 14.17 4.50
N THR A 364 19.30 15.27 3.97
CA THR A 364 20.69 15.38 3.48
C THR A 364 21.74 15.44 4.59
N ALA A 365 21.34 15.63 5.85
CA ALA A 365 22.25 15.60 6.99
C ALA A 365 22.85 14.22 7.25
N LEU A 366 22.15 13.14 6.84
CA LEU A 366 22.68 11.77 6.91
C LEU A 366 24.02 11.62 6.19
N CYS A 367 24.18 12.25 5.02
CA CYS A 367 25.45 12.21 4.26
C CYS A 367 26.60 12.92 4.97
N ARG A 368 26.32 13.76 5.97
CA ARG A 368 27.34 14.50 6.74
C ARG A 368 27.90 13.68 7.91
N ILE A 369 27.23 12.58 8.27
CA ILE A 369 27.70 11.67 9.32
C ILE A 369 28.93 10.91 8.80
N LYS A 370 30.07 11.12 9.47
CA LYS A 370 31.35 10.51 9.06
C LYS A 370 31.28 9.00 9.15
N GLY A 371 31.55 8.31 8.04
CA GLY A 371 31.60 6.85 8.00
C GLY A 371 30.23 6.16 8.07
N ILE A 372 29.13 6.87 7.81
CA ILE A 372 27.77 6.30 7.91
C ILE A 372 27.59 5.02 7.09
N ARG A 373 28.15 4.95 5.87
CA ARG A 373 28.12 3.72 5.04
C ARG A 373 28.67 2.51 5.79
N SER A 374 29.86 2.63 6.39
CA SER A 374 30.47 1.53 7.15
C SER A 374 29.68 1.19 8.41
N ILE A 375 29.11 2.18 9.09
CA ILE A 375 28.30 1.95 10.29
C ILE A 375 27.02 1.21 9.93
N LEU A 376 26.27 1.66 8.92
CA LEU A 376 25.04 1.00 8.46
C LEU A 376 25.31 -0.43 7.99
N THR A 377 26.38 -0.65 7.22
CA THR A 377 26.78 -1.99 6.77
C THR A 377 27.11 -2.91 7.94
N THR A 378 27.85 -2.40 8.93
CA THR A 378 28.20 -3.15 10.14
C THR A 378 26.95 -3.48 10.96
N LEU A 379 26.04 -2.51 11.16
CA LEU A 379 24.79 -2.71 11.88
C LEU A 379 23.90 -3.74 11.19
N GLN A 380 23.82 -3.72 9.86
CA GLN A 380 23.06 -4.72 9.10
C GLN A 380 23.62 -6.13 9.28
N ASP A 381 24.94 -6.30 9.22
CA ASP A 381 25.60 -7.60 9.46
C ASP A 381 25.37 -8.08 10.90
N GLN A 382 25.59 -7.21 11.90
CA GLN A 382 25.37 -7.57 13.30
C GLN A 382 23.91 -7.92 13.58
N LEU A 383 22.95 -7.15 13.06
CA LEU A 383 21.52 -7.46 13.18
C LEU A 383 21.15 -8.77 12.47
N ALA A 384 21.73 -9.04 11.30
CA ALA A 384 21.51 -10.30 10.59
C ALA A 384 22.04 -11.50 11.39
N ARG A 385 23.20 -11.37 12.04
CA ARG A 385 23.75 -12.39 12.93
C ARG A 385 22.88 -12.58 14.17
N CYS A 386 22.43 -11.50 14.83
CA CYS A 386 21.51 -11.58 15.96
C CYS A 386 20.21 -12.30 15.58
N GLN A 387 19.63 -11.97 14.42
CA GLN A 387 18.43 -12.65 13.92
C GLN A 387 18.69 -14.13 13.64
N LYS A 388 19.85 -14.47 13.06
CA LYS A 388 20.22 -15.86 12.80
C LYS A 388 20.36 -16.65 14.11
N SER A 389 21.09 -16.12 15.09
CA SER A 389 21.24 -16.75 16.41
C SER A 389 19.88 -16.90 17.12
N LEU A 390 18.99 -15.90 16.99
CA LEU A 390 17.62 -15.97 17.50
C LEU A 390 16.83 -17.10 16.84
N ASN A 391 16.89 -17.21 15.51
CA ASN A 391 16.18 -18.26 14.77
C ASN A 391 16.72 -19.66 15.11
N GLU A 392 18.03 -19.80 15.29
CA GLU A 392 18.67 -21.05 15.73
C GLU A 392 18.22 -21.43 17.14
N PHE A 393 18.18 -20.47 18.07
CA PHE A 393 17.66 -20.67 19.43
C PHE A 393 16.18 -21.09 19.43
N LEU A 394 15.34 -20.41 18.65
CA LEU A 394 13.91 -20.77 18.55
C LEU A 394 13.73 -22.17 17.95
N GLU A 395 14.55 -22.55 16.99
CA GLU A 395 14.51 -23.89 16.39
C GLU A 395 15.00 -24.97 17.36
N GLU A 396 16.01 -24.68 18.19
CA GLU A 396 16.46 -25.57 19.27
C GLU A 396 15.33 -25.81 20.27
N LYS A 397 14.65 -24.74 20.73
CA LYS A 397 13.51 -24.85 21.64
C LYS A 397 12.34 -25.62 21.02
N ARG A 398 12.05 -25.42 19.73
CA ARG A 398 11.05 -26.23 18.99
C ARG A 398 11.43 -27.68 18.87
N SER A 399 12.71 -27.96 18.66
CA SER A 399 13.19 -29.33 18.58
C SER A 399 13.03 -30.05 19.91
N ALA A 400 13.28 -29.37 21.02
CA ALA A 400 13.12 -29.88 22.39
C ALA A 400 11.65 -30.15 22.74
N PHE A 401 10.73 -29.24 22.39
CA PHE A 401 9.29 -29.43 22.54
C PHE A 401 8.53 -29.23 21.22
N PRO A 402 8.22 -30.32 20.49
CA PRO A 402 7.70 -30.26 19.13
C PRO A 402 6.38 -29.49 18.95
N ARG A 403 5.57 -29.28 20.00
CA ARG A 403 4.33 -28.48 19.87
C ARG A 403 4.60 -27.01 19.58
N PHE A 404 5.80 -26.50 19.87
CA PHE A 404 6.20 -25.13 19.53
C PHE A 404 6.33 -24.89 18.01
N TYR A 405 6.35 -25.94 17.19
CA TYR A 405 6.31 -25.78 15.73
C TYR A 405 5.01 -25.14 15.24
N PHE A 406 3.93 -25.21 16.02
CA PHE A 406 2.59 -24.75 15.64
C PHE A 406 2.24 -23.34 16.14
N ILE A 407 3.15 -22.68 16.84
CA ILE A 407 2.98 -21.30 17.31
C ILE A 407 3.93 -20.34 16.57
N GLY A 408 3.50 -19.07 16.48
CA GLY A 408 4.32 -18.01 15.91
C GLY A 408 5.57 -17.72 16.74
N ASP A 409 6.56 -17.10 16.11
CA ASP A 409 7.82 -16.74 16.76
C ASP A 409 7.58 -15.77 17.94
N ASP A 410 6.64 -14.83 17.79
CA ASP A 410 6.30 -13.85 18.84
C ASP A 410 5.63 -14.50 20.07
N ASP A 411 4.66 -15.40 19.84
CA ASP A 411 4.01 -16.17 20.91
C ASP A 411 5.06 -17.04 21.64
N LEU A 412 5.96 -17.69 20.90
CA LEU A 412 7.02 -18.51 21.49
C LEU A 412 7.96 -17.68 22.36
N LEU A 413 8.32 -16.48 21.91
CA LEU A 413 9.18 -15.56 22.66
C LEU A 413 8.50 -15.02 23.92
N GLU A 414 7.18 -14.77 23.89
CA GLU A 414 6.42 -14.40 25.08
C GLU A 414 6.43 -15.53 26.11
N ILE A 415 6.20 -16.77 25.67
CA ILE A 415 6.25 -17.97 26.51
C ILE A 415 7.65 -18.17 27.12
N LEU A 416 8.72 -18.02 26.33
CA LEU A 416 10.10 -18.19 26.79
C LEU A 416 10.57 -17.05 27.71
N GLY A 417 10.18 -15.81 27.42
CA GLY A 417 10.62 -14.62 28.16
C GLY A 417 9.98 -14.45 29.54
N GLN A 418 8.86 -15.13 29.80
CA GLN A 418 8.11 -15.04 31.05
C GLN A 418 7.89 -16.41 31.72
N ALA A 419 8.78 -17.36 31.41
CA ALA A 419 8.77 -18.76 31.85
C ALA A 419 8.52 -19.00 33.35
N THR A 420 9.01 -18.09 34.20
CA THR A 420 8.91 -18.19 35.67
C THR A 420 7.62 -17.62 36.24
N ASN A 421 6.85 -16.87 35.46
CA ASN A 421 5.62 -16.27 35.94
C ASN A 421 4.43 -17.15 35.53
N ALA A 422 4.03 -18.06 36.43
CA ALA A 422 2.93 -18.99 36.24
C ALA A 422 1.60 -18.28 35.88
N GLU A 423 1.39 -17.06 36.38
CA GLU A 423 0.24 -16.21 36.06
C GLU A 423 0.26 -15.71 34.61
N VAL A 424 1.44 -15.56 34.00
CA VAL A 424 1.56 -15.11 32.60
C VAL A 424 1.15 -16.21 31.62
N ILE A 425 1.62 -17.44 31.86
CA ILE A 425 1.24 -18.60 31.03
C ILE A 425 -0.28 -18.81 31.10
N GLN A 426 -0.90 -18.40 32.21
CA GLN A 426 -2.35 -18.42 32.40
C GLN A 426 -3.10 -17.16 31.95
N VAL A 427 -2.47 -15.96 31.83
CA VAL A 427 -3.11 -14.64 32.07
C VAL A 427 -4.62 -14.68 31.89
N GLN A 428 -5.25 -14.85 33.04
CA GLN A 428 -6.67 -14.71 33.27
C GLN A 428 -6.96 -13.21 33.37
N ILE A 429 -6.89 -12.49 32.24
CA ILE A 429 -7.67 -11.25 32.09
C ILE A 429 -9.01 -11.69 31.51
N PRO A 430 -10.15 -11.50 32.21
CA PRO A 430 -11.46 -12.05 31.85
C PRO A 430 -12.05 -11.63 30.49
N SER A 431 -11.32 -11.05 29.53
CA SER A 431 -11.96 -10.54 28.31
C SER A 431 -11.15 -10.44 27.02
N GLN A 432 -9.81 -10.53 26.93
CA GLN A 432 -9.15 -10.09 25.67
C GLN A 432 -7.92 -10.86 25.12
N ARG A 433 -7.36 -11.90 25.76
CA ARG A 433 -6.38 -12.78 25.09
C ARG A 433 -6.56 -14.26 25.48
N PRO A 434 -6.53 -15.21 24.52
CA PRO A 434 -6.50 -16.63 24.85
C PRO A 434 -5.17 -16.99 25.52
N SER A 435 -5.23 -17.81 26.57
CA SER A 435 -4.05 -18.41 27.21
C SER A 435 -3.19 -19.14 26.19
N HIS A 436 -1.86 -19.00 26.29
CA HIS A 436 -0.90 -19.66 25.39
C HIS A 436 -1.02 -21.20 25.43
N LEU A 437 -1.47 -21.76 26.56
CA LEU A 437 -1.76 -23.19 26.72
C LEU A 437 -2.82 -23.72 25.74
N LYS A 438 -3.88 -22.93 25.46
CA LYS A 438 -4.94 -23.32 24.51
C LYS A 438 -4.40 -23.45 23.08
N LYS A 439 -3.33 -22.71 22.73
CA LYS A 439 -2.69 -22.83 21.42
C LYS A 439 -1.81 -24.09 21.33
N LEU A 440 -1.25 -24.55 22.44
CA LEU A 440 -0.34 -25.70 22.50
C LEU A 440 -1.05 -27.04 22.65
N PHE A 441 -2.11 -27.10 23.45
CA PHE A 441 -2.88 -28.31 23.74
C PHE A 441 -4.30 -28.19 23.19
N ALA A 442 -4.87 -29.32 22.76
CA ALA A 442 -6.22 -29.33 22.17
C ALA A 442 -7.32 -28.99 23.20
N GLY A 443 -7.29 -29.65 24.37
CA GLY A 443 -8.34 -29.54 25.38
C GLY A 443 -7.99 -28.77 26.66
N ILE A 444 -6.72 -28.37 26.84
CA ILE A 444 -6.29 -27.65 28.06
C ILE A 444 -6.45 -26.14 27.83
N HIS A 445 -7.42 -25.53 28.53
CA HIS A 445 -7.61 -24.08 28.50
C HIS A 445 -6.86 -23.39 29.64
N ALA A 446 -6.88 -23.99 30.83
CA ALA A 446 -6.19 -23.53 32.02
C ALA A 446 -5.68 -24.72 32.84
N VAL A 447 -4.90 -24.45 33.89
CA VAL A 447 -4.44 -25.47 34.84
C VAL A 447 -4.67 -24.98 36.27
N ASN A 448 -4.76 -25.87 37.25
CA ASN A 448 -4.78 -25.48 38.66
C ASN A 448 -3.38 -25.64 39.23
N PHE A 449 -2.95 -24.67 40.03
CA PHE A 449 -1.70 -24.74 40.75
C PHE A 449 -1.92 -25.18 42.21
N ASP A 450 -0.83 -25.54 42.87
CA ASP A 450 -0.77 -25.64 44.32
C ASP A 450 -0.83 -24.26 44.99
N GLU A 451 -1.03 -24.21 46.31
CA GLU A 451 -1.11 -22.96 47.08
C GLU A 451 0.12 -22.05 46.93
N GLY A 452 1.27 -22.62 46.55
CA GLY A 452 2.53 -21.91 46.32
C GLY A 452 2.83 -21.52 44.86
N ASN A 453 1.95 -21.81 43.90
CA ASN A 453 2.19 -21.63 42.46
C ASN A 453 3.50 -22.28 41.95
N THR A 454 3.92 -23.38 42.56
CA THR A 454 5.15 -24.12 42.23
C THR A 454 4.89 -25.35 41.38
N ALA A 455 3.68 -25.91 41.43
CA ALA A 455 3.34 -27.13 40.72
C ALA A 455 1.90 -27.13 40.20
N ILE A 456 1.69 -27.78 39.05
CA ILE A 456 0.38 -28.00 38.44
C ILE A 456 -0.26 -29.24 39.06
N THR A 457 -1.48 -29.11 39.55
CA THR A 457 -2.26 -30.16 40.23
C THR A 457 -3.40 -30.71 39.38
N ALA A 458 -3.99 -29.90 38.50
CA ALA A 458 -5.08 -30.33 37.62
C ALA A 458 -5.06 -29.56 36.29
N MET A 459 -5.69 -30.14 35.26
CA MET A 459 -5.96 -29.47 33.99
C MET A 459 -7.44 -29.08 33.89
N LYS A 460 -7.73 -27.92 33.29
CA LYS A 460 -9.09 -27.37 33.15
C LYS A 460 -9.43 -27.13 31.68
N SER A 461 -10.60 -27.61 31.25
CA SER A 461 -11.13 -27.37 29.89
C SER A 461 -11.73 -25.96 29.74
N LEU A 462 -12.08 -25.60 28.50
CA LEU A 462 -12.75 -24.33 28.20
C LEU A 462 -14.13 -24.26 28.87
N GLU A 463 -14.82 -25.39 28.93
CA GLU A 463 -16.17 -25.54 29.49
C GLU A 463 -16.15 -25.63 31.02
N GLY A 464 -14.96 -25.72 31.64
CA GLY A 464 -14.79 -25.72 33.09
C GLY A 464 -14.57 -27.08 33.73
N GLU A 465 -14.47 -28.15 32.94
CA GLU A 465 -14.18 -29.50 33.44
C GLU A 465 -12.75 -29.56 34.00
N VAL A 466 -12.62 -29.97 35.25
CA VAL A 466 -11.35 -30.08 35.97
C VAL A 466 -10.97 -31.56 36.06
N VAL A 467 -9.76 -31.89 35.61
CA VAL A 467 -9.19 -33.24 35.69
C VAL A 467 -7.93 -33.20 36.56
N PRO A 468 -7.96 -33.79 37.76
CA PRO A 468 -6.79 -33.85 38.63
C PRO A 468 -5.71 -34.76 38.00
N LEU A 469 -4.46 -34.32 38.06
CA LEU A 469 -3.34 -35.10 37.56
C LEU A 469 -2.98 -36.22 38.54
N ASP A 470 -2.55 -37.37 38.00
CA ASP A 470 -2.06 -38.51 38.79
C ASP A 470 -0.86 -38.15 39.67
N LYS A 471 0.02 -37.29 39.14
CA LYS A 471 1.16 -36.69 39.83
C LYS A 471 1.28 -35.22 39.41
N THR A 472 1.65 -34.38 40.38
CA THR A 472 1.84 -32.95 40.14
C THR A 472 3.06 -32.69 39.26
N VAL A 473 2.99 -31.66 38.41
CA VAL A 473 4.08 -31.24 37.52
C VAL A 473 4.75 -30.02 38.10
N ARG A 474 6.05 -30.07 38.38
CA ARG A 474 6.79 -28.92 38.93
C ARG A 474 7.13 -27.92 37.84
N ILE A 475 6.92 -26.63 38.12
CA ILE A 475 7.27 -25.55 37.20
C ILE A 475 8.77 -25.26 37.37
N THR A 476 9.53 -25.41 36.29
CA THR A 476 10.95 -25.09 36.23
C THR A 476 11.19 -23.87 35.32
N ALA A 477 12.39 -23.32 35.33
CA ALA A 477 12.76 -22.19 34.46
C ALA A 477 12.78 -22.58 32.96
N ASN A 478 13.00 -23.86 32.63
CA ASN A 478 13.00 -24.37 31.28
C ASN A 478 11.58 -24.78 30.88
N VAL A 479 10.95 -23.99 30.01
CA VAL A 479 9.52 -24.16 29.66
C VAL A 479 9.25 -25.48 28.95
N GLU A 480 10.17 -25.90 28.09
CA GLU A 480 10.09 -27.15 27.35
C GLU A 480 10.07 -28.40 28.23
N GLU A 481 10.72 -28.37 29.40
CA GLU A 481 10.84 -29.53 30.30
C GLU A 481 9.51 -29.80 30.99
N TRP A 482 8.94 -28.80 31.66
CA TRP A 482 7.70 -28.98 32.42
C TRP A 482 6.48 -29.10 31.49
N LEU A 483 6.47 -28.45 30.32
CA LEU A 483 5.44 -28.70 29.30
C LEU A 483 5.53 -30.12 28.72
N GLY A 484 6.76 -30.62 28.53
CA GLY A 484 7.01 -32.00 28.16
C GLY A 484 6.46 -32.97 29.21
N GLU A 485 6.76 -32.74 30.50
CA GLU A 485 6.23 -33.55 31.60
C GLU A 485 4.70 -33.45 31.68
N LEU A 486 4.11 -32.26 31.52
CA LEU A 486 2.66 -32.08 31.49
C LEU A 486 2.01 -32.92 30.38
N SER A 487 2.60 -32.96 29.18
CA SER A 487 2.08 -33.80 28.10
C SER A 487 2.15 -35.30 28.42
N VAL A 488 3.16 -35.76 29.17
CA VAL A 488 3.28 -37.17 29.59
C VAL A 488 2.29 -37.48 30.72
N ARG A 489 2.18 -36.60 31.72
CA ARG A 489 1.25 -36.74 32.85
C ARG A 489 -0.20 -36.72 32.41
N MET A 490 -0.56 -35.86 31.46
CA MET A 490 -1.90 -35.85 30.86
C MET A 490 -2.26 -37.23 30.30
N LYS A 491 -1.38 -37.84 29.49
CA LYS A 491 -1.61 -39.17 28.91
C LYS A 491 -1.71 -40.26 29.99
N SER A 492 -0.78 -40.26 30.95
CA SER A 492 -0.76 -41.21 32.09
C SER A 492 -2.03 -41.13 32.94
N THR A 493 -2.46 -39.91 33.26
CA THR A 493 -3.66 -39.63 34.05
C THR A 493 -4.90 -40.16 33.34
N LEU A 494 -5.09 -39.82 32.05
CA LEU A 494 -6.25 -40.29 31.28
C LEU A 494 -6.27 -41.81 31.11
N SER A 495 -5.11 -42.43 30.91
CA SER A 495 -5.01 -43.90 30.83
C SER A 495 -5.38 -44.57 32.15
N SER A 496 -4.92 -44.02 33.28
CA SER A 496 -5.24 -44.55 34.60
C SER A 496 -6.73 -44.39 34.94
N LEU A 497 -7.29 -43.20 34.67
CA LEU A 497 -8.72 -42.92 34.86
C LEU A 497 -9.60 -43.83 34.01
N LEU A 498 -9.18 -44.17 32.77
CA LEU A 498 -9.91 -45.11 31.93
C LEU A 498 -9.96 -46.51 32.53
N GLN A 499 -8.83 -47.01 33.03
CA GLN A 499 -8.76 -48.33 33.67
C GLN A 499 -9.58 -48.39 34.97
N GLU A 500 -9.61 -47.28 35.72
CA GLU A 500 -10.46 -47.15 36.92
C GLU A 500 -11.94 -47.14 36.54
N CYS A 501 -12.32 -46.34 35.54
CA CYS A 501 -13.69 -46.22 35.06
C CYS A 501 -14.25 -47.55 34.53
N LEU A 502 -13.43 -48.35 33.84
CA LEU A 502 -13.83 -49.69 33.37
C LEU A 502 -13.97 -50.72 34.49
N LYS A 503 -13.27 -50.56 35.63
CA LYS A 503 -13.48 -51.42 36.81
C LYS A 503 -14.80 -51.12 37.52
N ASP A 504 -15.27 -49.87 37.43
CA ASP A 504 -16.56 -49.42 37.96
C ASP A 504 -17.73 -49.76 37.00
N ALA A 505 -17.53 -50.67 36.03
CA ALA A 505 -18.52 -51.05 35.02
C ALA A 505 -19.86 -51.46 35.67
N GLY A 506 -20.88 -50.60 35.51
CA GLY A 506 -22.22 -50.77 36.08
C GLY A 506 -22.70 -49.58 36.92
N ASN A 507 -21.80 -48.75 37.45
CA ASN A 507 -22.13 -47.53 38.20
C ASN A 507 -21.16 -46.37 37.86
N MET A 508 -20.99 -46.12 36.55
CA MET A 508 -20.11 -45.06 36.07
C MET A 508 -20.72 -43.70 36.40
N ASP A 509 -20.25 -43.08 37.49
CA ASP A 509 -20.70 -41.75 37.91
C ASP A 509 -20.20 -40.67 36.95
N PRO A 510 -21.10 -39.95 36.24
CA PRO A 510 -20.72 -38.87 35.33
C PRO A 510 -20.05 -37.68 36.01
N LEU A 511 -20.22 -37.51 37.33
CA LEU A 511 -19.57 -36.45 38.10
C LEU A 511 -18.08 -36.73 38.31
N ARG A 512 -17.72 -38.00 38.55
CA ARG A 512 -16.35 -38.40 38.91
C ARG A 512 -15.36 -38.39 37.75
N TYR A 513 -15.78 -38.85 36.58
CA TYR A 513 -14.88 -39.06 35.43
C TYR A 513 -15.06 -37.97 34.37
N PRO A 514 -13.99 -37.61 33.62
CA PRO A 514 -14.11 -36.65 32.54
C PRO A 514 -14.90 -37.23 31.36
N ALA A 515 -15.58 -36.39 30.59
CA ALA A 515 -16.46 -36.83 29.49
C ALA A 515 -15.75 -37.70 28.47
N GLN A 516 -14.49 -37.35 28.14
CA GLN A 516 -13.68 -38.11 27.20
C GLN A 516 -13.45 -39.55 27.68
N VAL A 517 -13.18 -39.75 28.97
CA VAL A 517 -12.98 -41.07 29.56
C VAL A 517 -14.30 -41.85 29.64
N LEU A 518 -15.40 -41.18 30.05
CA LEU A 518 -16.73 -41.78 30.10
C LEU A 518 -17.15 -42.31 28.72
N CYS A 519 -17.04 -41.49 27.67
CA CYS A 519 -17.41 -41.89 26.31
C CYS A 519 -16.53 -43.03 25.79
N LEU A 520 -15.22 -43.00 26.07
CA LEU A 520 -14.30 -44.06 25.63
C LEU A 520 -14.57 -45.38 26.36
N ALA A 521 -14.77 -45.34 27.67
CA ALA A 521 -15.14 -46.52 28.45
C ALA A 521 -16.49 -47.09 27.97
N ASP A 522 -17.47 -46.22 27.69
CA ASP A 522 -18.76 -46.65 27.15
C ASP A 522 -18.63 -47.32 25.78
N ALA A 523 -17.77 -46.79 24.90
CA ALA A 523 -17.51 -47.36 23.59
C ALA A 523 -16.81 -48.73 23.66
N ILE A 524 -15.92 -48.94 24.64
CA ILE A 524 -15.27 -50.24 24.90
C ILE A 524 -16.32 -51.24 25.41
N LEU A 525 -17.09 -50.86 26.43
CA LEU A 525 -18.16 -51.71 26.98
C LEU A 525 -19.24 -52.04 25.94
N PHE A 526 -19.59 -51.09 25.08
CA PHE A 526 -20.48 -51.33 23.95
C PHE A 526 -19.91 -52.37 23.00
N THR A 527 -18.63 -52.26 22.65
CA THR A 527 -17.95 -53.22 21.76
C THR A 527 -17.98 -54.62 22.38
N GLU A 528 -17.58 -54.78 23.64
CA GLU A 528 -17.55 -56.07 24.34
C GLU A 528 -18.95 -56.70 24.44
N ARG A 529 -19.95 -55.93 24.92
CA ARG A 529 -21.32 -56.43 25.08
C ARG A 529 -22.00 -56.73 23.75
N CYS A 530 -21.72 -55.96 22.70
CA CYS A 530 -22.27 -56.24 21.37
C CYS A 530 -21.70 -57.55 20.83
N GLU A 531 -20.39 -57.80 20.98
CA GLU A 531 -19.77 -59.06 20.56
C GLU A 531 -20.27 -60.27 21.34
N GLU A 532 -20.56 -60.11 22.64
CA GLU A 532 -21.25 -61.11 23.46
C GLU A 532 -22.69 -61.35 22.96
N ALA A 533 -23.45 -60.28 22.73
CA ALA A 533 -24.83 -60.38 22.25
C ALA A 533 -24.97 -61.00 20.85
N ILE A 534 -23.97 -60.82 19.97
CA ILE A 534 -23.90 -61.49 18.67
C ILE A 534 -23.68 -63.00 18.87
N LYS A 535 -22.75 -63.40 19.74
CA LYS A 535 -22.46 -64.81 20.02
C LYS A 535 -23.64 -65.53 20.69
N ASP A 536 -24.32 -64.84 21.59
CA ASP A 536 -25.45 -65.38 22.35
C ASP A 536 -26.80 -65.26 21.62
N GLY A 537 -26.84 -64.56 20.48
CA GLY A 537 -28.07 -64.29 19.73
C GLY A 537 -29.06 -63.39 20.48
N SER A 538 -28.58 -62.55 21.40
CA SER A 538 -29.39 -61.74 22.32
C SER A 538 -29.46 -60.25 21.95
N LEU A 539 -29.10 -59.88 20.71
CA LEU A 539 -29.08 -58.49 20.21
C LEU A 539 -30.38 -57.71 20.46
N SER A 540 -31.55 -58.35 20.34
CA SER A 540 -32.84 -57.70 20.60
C SER A 540 -33.06 -57.33 22.08
N ASN A 541 -32.46 -58.07 23.01
CA ASN A 541 -32.49 -57.72 24.43
C ASN A 541 -31.53 -56.56 24.70
N TYR A 542 -30.34 -56.58 24.10
CA TYR A 542 -29.37 -55.50 24.21
C TYR A 542 -29.91 -54.18 23.63
N TYR A 543 -30.65 -54.24 22.52
CA TYR A 543 -31.35 -53.08 21.97
C TYR A 543 -32.29 -52.42 23.01
N LYS A 544 -33.09 -53.22 23.73
CA LYS A 544 -33.98 -52.71 24.78
C LYS A 544 -33.20 -52.14 25.96
N GLU A 545 -32.09 -52.77 26.33
CA GLU A 545 -31.21 -52.25 27.41
C GLU A 545 -30.67 -50.86 27.05
N LEU A 546 -30.21 -50.66 25.82
CA LEU A 546 -29.74 -49.35 25.35
C LEU A 546 -30.86 -48.31 25.31
N GLN A 547 -32.10 -48.69 24.97
CA GLN A 547 -33.25 -47.79 25.04
C GLN A 547 -33.54 -47.35 26.49
N THR A 548 -33.55 -48.28 27.44
CA THR A 548 -33.72 -47.95 28.87
C THR A 548 -32.59 -47.04 29.36
N LYS A 549 -31.36 -47.30 28.93
CA LYS A 549 -30.20 -46.45 29.24
C LYS A 549 -30.36 -45.03 28.68
N LEU A 550 -30.82 -44.90 27.44
CA LEU A 550 -31.10 -43.59 26.83
C LEU A 550 -32.21 -42.84 27.59
N GLU A 551 -33.28 -43.53 27.96
CA GLU A 551 -34.36 -42.97 28.78
C GLU A 551 -33.81 -42.45 30.11
N SER A 552 -32.96 -43.23 30.78
CA SER A 552 -32.31 -42.82 32.03
C SER A 552 -31.54 -41.52 31.88
N TYR A 553 -30.71 -41.36 30.84
CA TYR A 553 -29.94 -40.13 30.59
C TYR A 553 -30.83 -38.93 30.26
N THR A 554 -31.91 -39.14 29.51
CA THR A 554 -32.85 -38.06 29.17
C THR A 554 -33.78 -37.67 30.32
N SER A 555 -33.92 -38.52 31.33
CA SER A 555 -34.77 -38.30 32.51
C SER A 555 -34.08 -37.52 33.64
N VAL A 556 -32.75 -37.38 33.58
CA VAL A 556 -31.97 -36.60 34.55
C VAL A 556 -32.38 -35.13 34.45
N ASP A 557 -32.99 -34.62 35.51
CA ASP A 557 -33.45 -33.24 35.57
C ASP A 557 -32.28 -32.30 35.87
N LEU A 558 -31.87 -31.52 34.87
CA LEU A 558 -30.78 -30.54 34.98
C LEU A 558 -31.29 -29.14 35.38
N THR A 559 -32.60 -28.98 35.66
CA THR A 559 -33.23 -27.66 35.92
C THR A 559 -33.09 -27.16 37.36
N GLY A 560 -32.70 -28.02 38.30
CA GLY A 560 -32.61 -27.68 39.73
C GLY A 560 -31.25 -27.15 40.23
N GLY A 561 -30.19 -27.28 39.42
CA GLY A 561 -28.89 -26.68 39.73
C GLY A 561 -28.86 -25.24 39.22
N GLY A 562 -28.46 -24.29 40.06
CA GLY A 562 -28.27 -22.89 39.62
C GLY A 562 -27.25 -22.76 38.49
N ASP A 563 -26.82 -21.54 38.18
CA ASP A 563 -25.78 -21.21 37.19
C ASP A 563 -24.36 -21.72 37.59
N ASP A 564 -24.30 -22.84 38.31
CA ASP A 564 -23.10 -23.47 38.80
C ASP A 564 -22.37 -24.22 37.68
N GLN A 565 -21.06 -24.02 37.62
CA GLN A 565 -20.19 -24.49 36.54
C GLN A 565 -20.21 -26.03 36.44
N GLU A 566 -20.39 -26.72 37.56
CA GLU A 566 -20.46 -28.19 37.62
C GLU A 566 -21.72 -28.76 36.93
N THR A 567 -22.87 -28.10 37.10
CA THR A 567 -24.15 -28.51 36.47
C THR A 567 -24.08 -28.34 34.96
N GLN A 568 -23.47 -27.24 34.49
CA GLN A 568 -23.26 -27.00 33.06
C GLN A 568 -22.36 -28.06 32.42
N VAL A 569 -21.23 -28.37 33.08
CA VAL A 569 -20.31 -29.41 32.63
C VAL A 569 -21.01 -30.77 32.57
N LEU A 570 -21.75 -31.16 33.62
CA LEU A 570 -22.52 -32.41 33.66
C LEU A 570 -23.52 -32.50 32.49
N GLY A 571 -24.24 -31.42 32.20
CA GLY A 571 -25.15 -31.35 31.07
C GLY A 571 -24.45 -31.61 29.73
N LEU A 572 -23.23 -31.09 29.53
CA LEU A 572 -22.43 -31.36 28.34
C LEU A 572 -21.96 -32.82 28.28
N LYS A 573 -21.55 -33.41 29.40
CA LYS A 573 -21.17 -34.85 29.47
C LYS A 573 -22.33 -35.74 29.07
N LEU A 574 -23.52 -35.48 29.62
CA LEU A 574 -24.74 -36.23 29.31
C LEU A 574 -25.14 -36.07 27.85
N LYS A 575 -25.08 -34.87 27.28
CA LYS A 575 -25.33 -34.65 25.83
C LYS A 575 -24.39 -35.49 24.97
N ALA A 576 -23.10 -35.59 25.32
CA ALA A 576 -22.14 -36.41 24.59
C ALA A 576 -22.47 -37.91 24.68
N LEU A 577 -22.80 -38.42 25.87
CA LEU A 577 -23.20 -39.82 26.08
C LEU A 577 -24.51 -40.18 25.38
N ILE A 578 -25.48 -39.26 25.36
CA ILE A 578 -26.76 -39.41 24.65
C ILE A 578 -26.50 -39.59 23.15
N LEU A 579 -25.63 -38.76 22.55
CA LEU A 579 -25.30 -38.86 21.12
C LEU A 579 -24.66 -40.21 20.77
N ASP A 580 -23.71 -40.69 21.58
CA ASP A 580 -23.11 -42.01 21.38
C ASP A 580 -24.14 -43.14 21.54
N THR A 581 -25.01 -43.04 22.56
CA THR A 581 -26.03 -44.05 22.82
C THR A 581 -27.03 -44.14 21.67
N ILE A 582 -27.44 -43.02 21.08
CA ILE A 582 -28.31 -43.00 19.90
C ILE A 582 -27.64 -43.70 18.72
N HIS A 583 -26.36 -43.40 18.46
CA HIS A 583 -25.61 -44.07 17.41
C HIS A 583 -25.50 -45.58 17.66
N ASN A 584 -25.19 -45.98 18.90
CA ASN A 584 -25.10 -47.38 19.30
C ASN A 584 -26.44 -48.13 19.08
N ILE A 585 -27.58 -47.50 19.40
CA ILE A 585 -28.91 -48.04 19.14
C ILE A 585 -29.13 -48.26 17.63
N GLU A 586 -28.79 -47.28 16.80
CA GLU A 586 -28.91 -47.40 15.33
C GLU A 586 -28.02 -48.52 14.77
N VAL A 587 -26.81 -48.70 15.32
CA VAL A 587 -25.91 -49.79 14.92
C VAL A 587 -26.53 -51.14 15.29
N VAL A 588 -27.02 -51.30 16.52
CA VAL A 588 -27.67 -52.56 16.96
C VAL A 588 -28.93 -52.84 16.16
N GLU A 589 -29.74 -51.83 15.85
CA GLU A 589 -30.92 -51.97 14.98
C GLU A 589 -30.53 -52.50 13.59
N LYS A 590 -29.45 -51.97 12.99
CA LYS A 590 -28.92 -52.48 11.71
C LYS A 590 -28.41 -53.92 11.83
N LEU A 591 -27.76 -54.28 12.93
CA LEU A 591 -27.26 -55.65 13.17
C LEU A 591 -28.40 -56.66 13.32
N VAL A 592 -29.47 -56.28 14.04
CA VAL A 592 -30.70 -57.07 14.19
C VAL A 592 -31.39 -57.22 12.84
N ALA A 593 -31.56 -56.13 12.09
CA ALA A 593 -32.18 -56.18 10.76
C ALA A 593 -31.38 -57.04 9.76
N ALA A 594 -30.04 -57.08 9.90
CA ALA A 594 -29.16 -57.90 9.10
C ALA A 594 -29.05 -59.36 9.57
N ASN A 595 -29.67 -59.75 10.70
CA ASN A 595 -29.52 -61.06 11.34
C ASN A 595 -28.05 -61.48 11.51
N THR A 596 -27.24 -60.55 12.02
CA THR A 596 -25.80 -60.77 12.23
C THR A 596 -25.58 -61.89 13.24
N SER A 597 -24.84 -62.93 12.84
CA SER A 597 -24.64 -64.15 13.65
C SER A 597 -23.19 -64.41 14.01
N SER A 598 -22.26 -63.75 13.31
CA SER A 598 -20.83 -63.85 13.55
C SER A 598 -20.23 -62.48 13.80
N VAL A 599 -19.25 -62.44 14.70
CA VAL A 599 -18.43 -61.24 14.93
C VAL A 599 -17.59 -60.90 13.69
N HIS A 600 -17.43 -61.83 12.76
CA HIS A 600 -16.73 -61.60 11.49
C HIS A 600 -17.64 -61.05 10.38
N ASP A 601 -18.95 -60.90 10.63
CA ASP A 601 -19.87 -60.36 9.63
C ASP A 601 -19.52 -58.91 9.30
N TRP A 602 -19.59 -58.57 8.02
CA TRP A 602 -19.24 -57.24 7.51
C TRP A 602 -20.01 -56.11 8.22
N THR A 603 -21.28 -56.36 8.55
CA THR A 603 -22.16 -55.36 9.20
C THR A 603 -21.58 -54.86 10.52
N TRP A 604 -20.88 -55.73 11.27
CA TRP A 604 -20.17 -55.41 12.50
C TRP A 604 -18.73 -54.93 12.23
N GLN A 605 -17.99 -55.63 11.36
CA GLN A 605 -16.58 -55.31 11.08
C GLN A 605 -16.38 -53.90 10.49
N GLN A 606 -17.37 -53.38 9.76
CA GLN A 606 -17.33 -52.02 9.21
C GLN A 606 -17.45 -50.92 10.29
N GLN A 607 -17.91 -51.25 11.50
CA GLN A 607 -18.05 -50.28 12.59
C GLN A 607 -16.69 -49.94 13.20
N LEU A 608 -16.60 -48.75 13.80
CA LEU A 608 -15.45 -48.35 14.60
C LEU A 608 -15.57 -48.98 15.99
N ARG A 609 -14.63 -49.86 16.34
CA ARG A 609 -14.67 -50.69 17.55
C ARG A 609 -13.53 -50.34 18.48
N PHE A 610 -13.79 -50.40 19.78
CA PHE A 610 -12.83 -50.03 20.81
C PHE A 610 -12.59 -51.21 21.74
N TYR A 611 -11.32 -51.46 22.06
CA TYR A 611 -10.90 -52.57 22.89
C TYR A 611 -9.91 -52.10 23.95
N MET A 612 -9.93 -52.73 25.12
CA MET A 612 -8.81 -52.61 26.04
C MET A 612 -7.72 -53.61 25.66
N GLY A 613 -6.53 -53.12 25.29
CA GLY A 613 -5.39 -53.96 24.97
C GLY A 613 -4.83 -54.68 26.21
N PRO A 614 -4.07 -55.78 26.04
CA PRO A 614 -3.51 -56.57 27.15
C PRO A 614 -2.51 -55.79 28.01
N GLN A 615 -1.92 -54.73 27.47
CA GLN A 615 -1.00 -53.82 28.17
C GLN A 615 -1.71 -52.66 28.90
N GLY A 616 -3.05 -52.66 28.92
CA GLY A 616 -3.85 -51.60 29.52
C GLY A 616 -3.98 -50.34 28.66
N THR A 617 -3.59 -50.42 27.38
CA THR A 617 -3.74 -49.34 26.39
C THR A 617 -4.97 -49.59 25.52
N ALA A 618 -5.82 -48.57 25.36
CA ALA A 618 -6.98 -48.65 24.50
C ALA A 618 -6.57 -48.74 23.03
N LYS A 619 -7.22 -49.63 22.30
CA LYS A 619 -7.02 -49.90 20.88
C LYS A 619 -8.30 -49.66 20.11
N ILE A 620 -8.14 -49.19 18.88
CA ILE A 620 -9.23 -48.88 17.98
C ILE A 620 -9.08 -49.78 16.77
N ARG A 621 -10.17 -50.45 16.38
CA ARG A 621 -10.19 -51.29 15.19
C ARG A 621 -11.33 -50.92 14.27
N MET A 622 -11.05 -50.86 12.97
CA MET A 622 -12.06 -50.69 11.93
C MET A 622 -11.69 -51.60 10.76
N VAL A 623 -12.52 -52.60 10.50
CA VAL A 623 -12.19 -53.74 9.63
C VAL A 623 -10.89 -54.40 10.11
N ASP A 624 -9.83 -54.41 9.30
CA ASP A 624 -8.51 -54.99 9.52
C ASP A 624 -7.49 -53.99 10.10
N ALA A 625 -7.82 -52.69 10.09
CA ALA A 625 -6.95 -51.66 10.62
C ALA A 625 -7.03 -51.59 12.15
N GLU A 626 -5.88 -51.62 12.81
CA GLU A 626 -5.73 -51.45 14.27
C GLU A 626 -4.82 -50.24 14.56
N PHE A 627 -5.24 -49.40 15.51
CA PHE A 627 -4.49 -48.23 15.96
C PHE A 627 -4.51 -48.09 17.48
N ASP A 628 -3.45 -47.52 18.04
CA ASP A 628 -3.40 -47.16 19.46
C ASP A 628 -4.08 -45.82 19.70
N TYR A 629 -4.81 -45.73 20.82
CA TYR A 629 -5.39 -44.48 21.32
C TYR A 629 -4.30 -43.67 22.03
N THR A 630 -4.12 -42.39 21.67
CA THR A 630 -2.94 -41.62 22.11
C THR A 630 -3.14 -40.80 23.39
N TYR A 631 -4.35 -40.80 23.97
CA TYR A 631 -4.67 -40.12 25.24
C TYR A 631 -4.37 -38.60 25.27
N GLU A 632 -4.52 -37.90 24.15
CA GLU A 632 -4.55 -36.44 24.14
C GLU A 632 -5.87 -35.94 24.73
N TYR A 633 -5.80 -35.06 25.73
CA TYR A 633 -6.99 -34.46 26.32
C TYR A 633 -7.70 -33.53 25.33
N GLN A 634 -8.97 -33.83 25.03
CA GLN A 634 -9.80 -33.09 24.07
C GLN A 634 -10.74 -32.09 24.75
N GLY A 635 -10.95 -32.21 26.07
CA GLY A 635 -12.01 -31.51 26.80
C GLY A 635 -13.42 -31.93 26.35
N ASN A 636 -14.42 -31.09 26.65
CA ASN A 636 -15.82 -31.33 26.29
C ASN A 636 -16.14 -30.85 24.87
N ALA A 637 -15.40 -31.39 23.89
CA ALA A 637 -15.60 -31.05 22.49
C ALA A 637 -16.98 -31.53 21.99
N MET A 638 -17.69 -30.66 21.26
CA MET A 638 -18.94 -31.02 20.62
C MET A 638 -18.74 -32.18 19.64
N LYS A 639 -19.42 -33.31 19.87
CA LYS A 639 -19.39 -34.46 18.96
C LYS A 639 -20.11 -34.16 17.64
N LEU A 640 -19.61 -34.75 16.56
CA LEU A 640 -20.25 -34.74 15.27
C LEU A 640 -21.31 -35.86 15.23
N VAL A 641 -22.49 -35.58 14.69
CA VAL A 641 -23.53 -36.60 14.50
C VAL A 641 -23.04 -37.63 13.49
N HIS A 642 -23.12 -38.91 13.85
CA HIS A 642 -22.81 -40.01 12.96
C HIS A 642 -23.87 -40.13 11.86
N THR A 643 -23.42 -40.25 10.62
CA THR A 643 -24.23 -40.43 9.41
C THR A 643 -23.58 -41.49 8.51
N PRO A 644 -24.31 -42.10 7.58
CA PRO A 644 -23.72 -43.02 6.61
C PRO A 644 -22.55 -42.42 5.81
N LEU A 645 -22.57 -41.09 5.60
CA LEU A 645 -21.48 -40.37 4.93
C LEU A 645 -20.22 -40.28 5.81
N THR A 646 -20.36 -40.02 7.11
CA THR A 646 -19.23 -40.00 8.05
C THR A 646 -18.67 -41.40 8.26
N ASP A 647 -19.50 -42.44 8.31
CA ASP A 647 -19.04 -43.83 8.44
C ASP A 647 -18.18 -44.25 7.24
N LYS A 648 -18.63 -43.91 6.02
CA LYS A 648 -17.85 -44.11 4.80
C LYS A 648 -16.53 -43.33 4.82
N CYS A 649 -16.57 -42.10 5.34
CA CYS A 649 -15.38 -41.28 5.50
C CYS A 649 -14.39 -41.93 6.46
N TYR A 650 -14.84 -42.31 7.66
CA TYR A 650 -14.01 -42.96 8.68
C TYR A 650 -13.43 -44.26 8.16
N LEU A 651 -14.22 -45.10 7.51
CA LEU A 651 -13.74 -46.33 6.89
C LEU A 651 -12.63 -46.06 5.88
N THR A 652 -12.81 -45.11 4.98
CA THR A 652 -11.79 -44.85 3.95
C THR A 652 -10.53 -44.22 4.53
N LEU A 653 -10.67 -43.37 5.56
CA LEU A 653 -9.54 -42.72 6.24
C LEU A 653 -8.73 -43.73 7.06
N THR A 654 -9.39 -44.59 7.85
CA THR A 654 -8.70 -45.63 8.63
C THR A 654 -7.97 -46.62 7.74
N GLN A 655 -8.59 -47.03 6.64
CA GLN A 655 -7.96 -47.88 5.63
C GLN A 655 -6.80 -47.18 4.92
N GLY A 656 -6.93 -45.90 4.58
CA GLY A 656 -5.85 -45.10 4.03
C GLY A 656 -4.64 -45.03 4.97
N MET A 657 -4.87 -44.79 6.25
CA MET A 657 -3.82 -44.78 7.27
C MET A 657 -3.18 -46.15 7.48
N HIS A 658 -3.96 -47.23 7.43
CA HIS A 658 -3.43 -48.60 7.52
C HIS A 658 -2.45 -48.89 6.38
N MET A 659 -2.73 -48.36 5.19
CA MET A 659 -1.83 -48.42 4.03
C MET A 659 -0.65 -47.43 4.10
N GLY A 660 -0.55 -46.60 5.16
CA GLY A 660 0.43 -45.53 5.32
C GLY A 660 0.26 -44.38 4.30
N LEU A 661 -0.95 -44.18 3.79
CA LEU A 661 -1.33 -43.08 2.92
C LEU A 661 -2.06 -41.99 3.71
N GLY A 662 -2.09 -40.77 3.17
CA GLY A 662 -2.93 -39.71 3.70
C GLY A 662 -4.39 -39.88 3.29
N GLY A 663 -5.29 -39.09 3.85
CA GLY A 663 -6.70 -39.02 3.44
C GLY A 663 -7.05 -37.73 2.69
N ASN A 664 -7.89 -37.82 1.66
CA ASN A 664 -8.41 -36.68 0.92
C ASN A 664 -9.94 -36.65 0.87
N PRO A 665 -10.63 -36.15 1.91
CA PRO A 665 -12.03 -35.81 1.84
C PRO A 665 -12.25 -34.59 0.94
N TYR A 666 -12.94 -34.78 -0.19
CA TYR A 666 -13.26 -33.72 -1.15
C TYR A 666 -14.75 -33.59 -1.38
N GLY A 667 -15.22 -32.38 -1.65
CA GLY A 667 -16.64 -32.09 -1.86
C GLY A 667 -16.98 -30.62 -1.67
N PRO A 668 -18.23 -30.21 -1.92
CA PRO A 668 -18.67 -28.82 -1.79
C PRO A 668 -18.42 -28.21 -0.40
N ALA A 669 -18.49 -26.88 -0.30
CA ALA A 669 -18.38 -26.20 0.98
C ALA A 669 -19.54 -26.59 1.91
N GLY A 670 -19.27 -26.72 3.21
CA GLY A 670 -20.30 -27.01 4.22
C GLY A 670 -20.76 -28.47 4.31
N THR A 671 -20.04 -29.42 3.71
CA THR A 671 -20.35 -30.87 3.80
C THR A 671 -19.68 -31.60 4.97
N GLY A 672 -18.98 -30.89 5.86
CA GLY A 672 -18.38 -31.47 7.08
C GLY A 672 -17.04 -32.18 6.87
N LYS A 673 -16.28 -31.83 5.81
CA LYS A 673 -15.01 -32.48 5.44
C LYS A 673 -13.96 -32.38 6.54
N THR A 674 -13.66 -31.16 6.94
CA THR A 674 -12.66 -30.83 7.97
C THR A 674 -13.11 -31.32 9.34
N GLU A 675 -14.41 -31.18 9.64
CA GLU A 675 -15.03 -31.62 10.88
C GLU A 675 -15.01 -33.14 11.03
N SER A 676 -15.12 -33.90 9.94
CA SER A 676 -15.03 -35.36 9.97
C SER A 676 -13.62 -35.82 10.35
N VAL A 677 -12.57 -35.20 9.78
CA VAL A 677 -11.17 -35.53 10.14
C VAL A 677 -10.90 -35.16 11.60
N LYS A 678 -11.39 -33.99 12.05
CA LYS A 678 -11.25 -33.53 13.44
C LYS A 678 -11.97 -34.47 14.42
N ALA A 679 -13.20 -34.87 14.11
CA ALA A 679 -13.98 -35.78 14.93
C ALA A 679 -13.32 -37.17 15.01
N LEU A 680 -12.85 -37.71 13.88
CA LEU A 680 -12.12 -38.98 13.85
C LEU A 680 -10.83 -38.93 14.69
N GLY A 681 -10.04 -37.86 14.56
CA GLY A 681 -8.83 -37.72 15.38
C GLY A 681 -9.14 -37.58 16.87
N GLY A 682 -10.26 -36.93 17.22
CA GLY A 682 -10.78 -36.89 18.60
C GLY A 682 -11.15 -38.29 19.13
N LEU A 683 -11.80 -39.13 18.32
CA LEU A 683 -12.09 -40.53 18.65
C LEU A 683 -10.81 -41.37 18.82
N PHE A 684 -9.71 -40.96 18.19
CA PHE A 684 -8.39 -41.57 18.35
C PHE A 684 -7.60 -41.01 19.53
N GLY A 685 -8.15 -40.00 20.22
CA GLY A 685 -7.46 -39.28 21.27
C GLY A 685 -6.20 -38.60 20.76
N ARG A 686 -6.18 -38.17 19.49
CA ARG A 686 -5.04 -37.52 18.81
C ARG A 686 -5.24 -36.01 18.76
N GLN A 687 -4.13 -35.27 18.78
CA GLN A 687 -4.16 -33.84 18.52
C GLN A 687 -4.35 -33.60 17.01
N VAL A 688 -5.46 -32.95 16.64
CA VAL A 688 -5.73 -32.57 15.24
C VAL A 688 -5.51 -31.07 15.06
N LEU A 689 -4.59 -30.71 14.18
CA LEU A 689 -4.27 -29.34 13.81
C LEU A 689 -4.83 -29.06 12.42
N VAL A 690 -5.64 -28.01 12.33
CA VAL A 690 -6.27 -27.60 11.07
C VAL A 690 -5.53 -26.37 10.55
N PHE A 691 -4.93 -26.50 9.37
CA PHE A 691 -4.22 -25.41 8.69
C PHE A 691 -5.03 -24.97 7.48
N ASN A 692 -5.43 -23.70 7.46
CA ASN A 692 -6.09 -23.13 6.28
C ASN A 692 -5.01 -22.74 5.25
N CYS A 693 -5.04 -23.33 4.07
CA CYS A 693 -4.05 -23.07 3.04
C CYS A 693 -4.43 -21.85 2.21
N ASP A 694 -3.48 -20.94 2.01
CA ASP A 694 -3.62 -19.77 1.15
C ASP A 694 -2.43 -19.66 0.18
N GLU A 695 -2.46 -18.67 -0.72
CA GLU A 695 -1.41 -18.43 -1.71
C GLU A 695 -0.09 -17.94 -1.05
N GLY A 696 -0.12 -17.54 0.23
CA GLY A 696 1.03 -16.98 0.93
C GLY A 696 1.92 -18.01 1.64
N ILE A 697 1.48 -19.28 1.75
CA ILE A 697 2.25 -20.34 2.41
C ILE A 697 3.40 -20.82 1.50
N ASP A 698 4.63 -20.73 2.03
CA ASP A 698 5.83 -21.18 1.35
C ASP A 698 6.24 -22.62 1.73
N VAL A 699 7.15 -23.20 0.93
CA VAL A 699 7.66 -24.57 1.11
C VAL A 699 8.36 -24.75 2.47
N LYS A 700 9.02 -23.70 2.99
CA LYS A 700 9.72 -23.77 4.27
C LYS A 700 8.75 -23.83 5.44
N SER A 701 7.68 -23.03 5.42
CA SER A 701 6.63 -23.08 6.44
C SER A 701 5.94 -24.44 6.46
N MET A 702 5.61 -25.00 5.29
CA MET A 702 5.03 -26.35 5.19
C MET A 702 5.97 -27.43 5.73
N GLY A 703 7.25 -27.38 5.35
CA GLY A 703 8.24 -28.32 5.85
C GLY A 703 8.39 -28.24 7.38
N ARG A 704 8.39 -27.03 7.95
CA ARG A 704 8.43 -26.81 9.41
C ARG A 704 7.18 -27.39 10.10
N ILE A 705 5.99 -27.21 9.52
CA ILE A 705 4.74 -27.80 10.03
C ILE A 705 4.83 -29.34 10.01
N PHE A 706 5.32 -29.93 8.92
CA PHE A 706 5.47 -31.39 8.84
C PHE A 706 6.47 -31.94 9.87
N VAL A 707 7.60 -31.27 10.08
CA VAL A 707 8.55 -31.64 11.15
C VAL A 707 7.83 -31.66 12.50
N GLY A 708 7.05 -30.63 12.81
CA GLY A 708 6.23 -30.59 14.03
C GLY A 708 5.23 -31.75 14.12
N LEU A 709 4.46 -32.01 13.06
CA LEU A 709 3.45 -33.07 13.02
C LEU A 709 4.05 -34.45 13.22
N VAL A 710 5.18 -34.72 12.56
CA VAL A 710 5.89 -36.01 12.60
C VAL A 710 6.52 -36.26 13.97
N LYS A 711 7.14 -35.23 14.58
CA LYS A 711 7.73 -35.36 15.92
C LYS A 711 6.67 -35.43 17.03
N CYS A 712 5.50 -34.81 16.86
CA CYS A 712 4.42 -34.83 17.85
C CYS A 712 3.56 -36.10 17.83
N GLY A 713 3.52 -36.85 16.72
CA GLY A 713 2.46 -37.85 16.51
C GLY A 713 1.08 -37.24 16.24
N ALA A 714 1.04 -35.98 15.78
CA ALA A 714 -0.20 -35.25 15.57
C ALA A 714 -0.78 -35.47 14.17
N TRP A 715 -2.06 -35.12 14.00
CA TRP A 715 -2.74 -35.12 12.72
C TRP A 715 -2.80 -33.71 12.15
N GLY A 716 -2.29 -33.54 10.93
CA GLY A 716 -2.42 -32.30 10.17
C GLY A 716 -3.54 -32.41 9.15
N CYS A 717 -4.57 -31.59 9.30
CA CYS A 717 -5.64 -31.41 8.32
C CYS A 717 -5.43 -30.09 7.59
N PHE A 718 -5.04 -30.15 6.32
CA PHE A 718 -4.80 -28.98 5.50
C PHE A 718 -6.06 -28.66 4.69
N ASP A 719 -6.77 -27.61 5.12
CA ASP A 719 -8.00 -27.16 4.49
C ASP A 719 -7.73 -26.25 3.29
N GLU A 720 -8.60 -26.35 2.29
CA GLU A 720 -8.45 -25.69 1.00
C GLU A 720 -7.07 -25.88 0.34
N PHE A 721 -6.50 -27.09 0.46
CA PHE A 721 -5.14 -27.42 0.02
C PHE A 721 -4.84 -27.05 -1.46
N ASN A 722 -5.87 -26.98 -2.29
CA ASN A 722 -5.75 -26.58 -3.70
C ASN A 722 -5.65 -25.06 -3.93
N ARG A 723 -5.54 -24.24 -2.90
CA ARG A 723 -5.17 -22.82 -3.02
C ARG A 723 -3.67 -22.57 -3.06
N LEU A 724 -2.86 -23.56 -2.69
CA LEU A 724 -1.41 -23.47 -2.78
C LEU A 724 -0.96 -23.35 -4.24
N GLU A 725 0.13 -22.61 -4.46
CA GLU A 725 0.76 -22.52 -5.78
C GLU A 725 1.27 -23.89 -6.25
N GLU A 726 1.28 -24.09 -7.57
CA GLU A 726 1.69 -25.37 -8.17
C GLU A 726 3.13 -25.76 -7.83
N ALA A 727 4.04 -24.79 -7.78
CA ALA A 727 5.44 -25.02 -7.39
C ALA A 727 5.55 -25.51 -5.93
N VAL A 728 4.75 -24.95 -5.03
CA VAL A 728 4.68 -25.36 -3.62
C VAL A 728 4.10 -26.76 -3.50
N LEU A 729 3.00 -27.05 -4.20
CA LEU A 729 2.38 -28.39 -4.22
C LEU A 729 3.36 -29.48 -4.67
N SER A 730 4.17 -29.20 -5.69
CA SER A 730 5.21 -30.12 -6.17
C SER A 730 6.26 -30.41 -5.11
N ALA A 731 6.85 -29.37 -4.50
CA ALA A 731 7.87 -29.54 -3.47
C ALA A 731 7.34 -30.23 -2.21
N VAL A 732 6.13 -29.87 -1.79
CA VAL A 732 5.42 -30.47 -0.64
C VAL A 732 5.10 -31.94 -0.90
N SER A 733 4.81 -32.34 -2.15
CA SER A 733 4.56 -33.74 -2.50
C SER A 733 5.76 -34.65 -2.20
N MET A 734 6.99 -34.17 -2.45
CA MET A 734 8.21 -34.91 -2.13
C MET A 734 8.38 -35.08 -0.62
N GLN A 735 8.10 -34.05 0.17
CA GLN A 735 8.16 -34.11 1.62
C GLN A 735 7.14 -35.12 2.19
N ILE A 736 5.89 -35.08 1.71
CA ILE A 736 4.84 -36.03 2.11
C ILE A 736 5.23 -37.46 1.75
N GLN A 737 5.79 -37.68 0.56
CA GLN A 737 6.22 -39.00 0.12
C GLN A 737 7.30 -39.59 1.03
N THR A 738 8.28 -38.78 1.44
CA THR A 738 9.33 -39.20 2.38
C THR A 738 8.77 -39.56 3.76
N ILE A 739 7.78 -38.80 4.25
CA ILE A 739 7.08 -39.11 5.51
C ILE A 739 6.30 -40.41 5.40
N GLN A 740 5.53 -40.59 4.33
CA GLN A 740 4.75 -41.80 4.10
C GLN A 740 5.63 -43.04 3.94
N ALA A 741 6.77 -42.92 3.25
CA ALA A 741 7.73 -44.01 3.13
C ALA A 741 8.26 -44.44 4.50
N ALA A 742 8.59 -43.48 5.38
CA ALA A 742 9.02 -43.77 6.74
C ALA A 742 7.91 -44.43 7.58
N ILE A 743 6.68 -43.93 7.51
CA ILE A 743 5.53 -44.51 8.24
C ILE A 743 5.21 -45.93 7.74
N LYS A 744 5.19 -46.16 6.43
CA LYS A 744 4.96 -47.49 5.82
C LYS A 744 6.06 -48.48 6.18
N GLY A 745 7.31 -48.03 6.16
CA GLY A 745 8.48 -48.81 6.54
C GLY A 745 8.65 -48.98 8.05
N ARG A 746 7.81 -48.32 8.87
CA ARG A 746 7.96 -48.22 10.33
C ARG A 746 9.36 -47.79 10.77
N ALA A 747 9.95 -46.85 10.02
CA ALA A 747 11.26 -46.29 10.32
C ALA A 747 11.19 -45.36 11.55
N ALA A 748 12.19 -45.42 12.41
CA ALA A 748 12.27 -44.57 13.61
C ALA A 748 12.66 -43.12 13.30
N THR A 749 13.40 -42.90 12.20
CA THR A 749 13.84 -41.58 11.75
C THR A 749 13.56 -41.38 10.25
N THR A 750 13.47 -40.13 9.83
CA THR A 750 13.36 -39.73 8.43
C THR A 750 14.11 -38.42 8.19
N THR A 751 14.52 -38.16 6.95
CA THR A 751 15.19 -36.92 6.58
C THR A 751 14.20 -35.96 5.94
N LEU A 752 13.93 -34.83 6.60
CA LEU A 752 13.12 -33.72 6.07
C LEU A 752 13.90 -32.42 6.16
N LEU A 753 13.81 -31.58 5.12
CA LEU A 753 14.54 -30.30 5.05
C LEU A 753 16.05 -30.45 5.37
N GLU A 754 16.67 -31.53 4.87
CA GLU A 754 18.08 -31.87 5.11
C GLU A 754 18.44 -32.14 6.59
N LYS A 755 17.43 -32.35 7.45
CA LYS A 755 17.61 -32.72 8.86
C LYS A 755 17.03 -34.10 9.12
N GLU A 756 17.74 -34.90 9.89
CA GLU A 756 17.20 -36.16 10.42
C GLU A 756 16.28 -35.86 11.61
N ILE A 757 15.05 -36.37 11.56
CA ILE A 757 14.04 -36.17 12.61
C ILE A 757 13.47 -37.52 13.06
N PRO A 758 13.09 -37.65 14.35
CA PRO A 758 12.37 -38.82 14.83
C PRO A 758 10.94 -38.82 14.28
N VAL A 759 10.43 -40.01 13.99
CA VAL A 759 9.09 -40.23 13.42
C VAL A 759 8.19 -40.91 14.44
N ASP A 760 7.08 -40.26 14.79
CA ASP A 760 5.98 -40.93 15.48
C ASP A 760 5.05 -41.58 14.46
N LEU A 761 4.86 -42.90 14.57
CA LEU A 761 4.02 -43.67 13.64
C LEU A 761 2.52 -43.33 13.73
N ASN A 762 2.11 -42.60 14.76
CA ASN A 762 0.74 -42.09 14.93
C ASN A 762 0.48 -40.80 14.14
N SER A 763 1.49 -40.20 13.52
CA SER A 763 1.30 -39.03 12.68
C SER A 763 0.42 -39.31 11.47
N GLY A 764 -0.39 -38.32 11.09
CA GLY A 764 -1.31 -38.43 9.96
C GLY A 764 -1.41 -37.12 9.18
N ILE A 765 -1.47 -37.23 7.85
CA ILE A 765 -1.60 -36.07 6.96
C ILE A 765 -2.90 -36.23 6.17
N PHE A 766 -3.76 -35.23 6.28
CA PHE A 766 -5.05 -35.17 5.61
C PHE A 766 -5.16 -33.86 4.85
N ILE A 767 -5.74 -33.92 3.66
CA ILE A 767 -6.04 -32.73 2.87
C ILE A 767 -7.54 -32.66 2.65
N THR A 768 -8.12 -31.48 2.77
CA THR A 768 -9.51 -31.25 2.40
C THR A 768 -9.57 -30.23 1.28
N MET A 769 -10.39 -30.53 0.27
CA MET A 769 -10.47 -29.67 -0.90
C MET A 769 -11.90 -29.51 -1.39
N ASN A 770 -12.17 -28.30 -1.85
CA ASN A 770 -13.37 -28.01 -2.62
C ASN A 770 -13.06 -28.26 -4.11
N PRO A 771 -14.00 -28.80 -4.90
CA PRO A 771 -13.76 -29.09 -6.32
C PRO A 771 -13.44 -27.80 -7.09
N ALA A 772 -12.44 -27.87 -7.97
CA ALA A 772 -12.07 -26.80 -8.89
C ALA A 772 -13.11 -26.71 -10.02
N GLY A 773 -14.20 -25.98 -9.80
CA GLY A 773 -15.30 -25.77 -10.75
C GLY A 773 -15.70 -24.31 -10.87
N LYS A 774 -16.51 -23.97 -11.88
CA LYS A 774 -16.86 -22.58 -12.30
C LYS A 774 -17.41 -21.64 -11.20
N GLY A 775 -17.86 -22.15 -10.05
CA GLY A 775 -18.33 -21.35 -8.91
C GLY A 775 -17.30 -21.10 -7.80
N TYR A 776 -16.09 -21.61 -7.97
CA TYR A 776 -15.07 -21.74 -6.93
C TYR A 776 -13.70 -21.32 -7.51
N GLY A 777 -13.56 -20.03 -7.83
CA GLY A 777 -12.34 -19.47 -8.42
C GLY A 777 -11.11 -19.54 -7.50
N GLY A 778 -9.91 -19.38 -8.08
CA GLY A 778 -8.64 -19.36 -7.35
C GLY A 778 -8.19 -20.71 -6.80
N ARG A 779 -8.53 -21.83 -7.49
CA ARG A 779 -8.19 -23.18 -7.05
C ARG A 779 -7.49 -23.96 -8.15
N GLN A 780 -6.33 -24.51 -7.82
CA GLN A 780 -5.49 -25.28 -8.71
C GLN A 780 -5.95 -26.74 -8.81
N LYS A 781 -5.59 -27.41 -9.92
CA LYS A 781 -5.78 -28.85 -10.06
C LYS A 781 -4.60 -29.54 -9.37
N LEU A 782 -4.88 -30.52 -8.50
CA LEU A 782 -3.81 -31.28 -7.87
C LEU A 782 -3.00 -32.08 -8.92
N PRO A 783 -1.67 -32.05 -8.83
CA PRO A 783 -0.78 -32.93 -9.58
C PRO A 783 -1.11 -34.42 -9.36
N ASP A 784 -0.93 -35.25 -10.38
CA ASP A 784 -1.35 -36.67 -10.31
C ASP A 784 -0.45 -37.51 -9.37
N ASN A 785 0.84 -37.19 -9.28
CA ASN A 785 1.75 -37.78 -8.28
C ASN A 785 1.25 -37.55 -6.85
N LEU A 786 0.81 -36.32 -6.56
CA LEU A 786 0.29 -35.96 -5.25
C LEU A 786 -1.04 -36.66 -4.96
N LYS A 787 -1.94 -36.79 -5.94
CA LYS A 787 -3.20 -37.54 -5.75
C LYS A 787 -2.97 -38.98 -5.32
N GLN A 788 -1.91 -39.63 -5.79
CA GLN A 788 -1.60 -41.02 -5.44
C GLN A 788 -1.17 -41.18 -3.96
N LEU A 789 -0.68 -40.11 -3.33
CA LEU A 789 -0.29 -40.10 -1.92
C LEU A 789 -1.51 -40.09 -0.97
N PHE A 790 -2.72 -39.84 -1.49
CA PHE A 790 -3.92 -39.70 -0.67
C PHE A 790 -5.05 -40.63 -1.11
N ARG A 791 -5.80 -41.17 -0.15
CA ARG A 791 -7.05 -41.90 -0.42
C ARG A 791 -8.24 -40.93 -0.53
N PRO A 792 -8.89 -40.84 -1.71
CA PRO A 792 -9.95 -39.86 -1.92
C PRO A 792 -11.30 -40.34 -1.34
N VAL A 793 -12.04 -39.42 -0.72
CA VAL A 793 -13.39 -39.65 -0.18
C VAL A 793 -14.33 -38.56 -0.68
N ALA A 794 -15.40 -38.94 -1.37
CA ALA A 794 -16.40 -38.00 -1.85
C ALA A 794 -17.40 -37.64 -0.73
N MET A 795 -17.33 -36.40 -0.25
CA MET A 795 -18.22 -35.81 0.76
C MET A 795 -19.23 -34.88 0.07
N SER A 796 -20.17 -35.48 -0.68
CA SER A 796 -21.06 -34.76 -1.61
C SER A 796 -22.30 -34.15 -0.95
N ARG A 797 -23.12 -34.95 -0.27
CA ARG A 797 -24.39 -34.52 0.34
C ARG A 797 -24.54 -35.12 1.74
N PRO A 798 -24.50 -34.31 2.81
CA PRO A 798 -24.81 -34.77 4.16
C PRO A 798 -26.31 -35.09 4.30
N ASP A 799 -26.63 -35.99 5.21
CA ASP A 799 -28.02 -36.31 5.59
C ASP A 799 -28.51 -35.29 6.62
N ASN A 800 -29.12 -34.21 6.13
CA ASN A 800 -29.60 -33.13 6.98
C ASN A 800 -30.78 -33.54 7.88
N ASP A 801 -31.59 -34.51 7.45
CA ASP A 801 -32.76 -34.98 8.21
C ASP A 801 -32.31 -35.68 9.48
N LEU A 802 -31.37 -36.63 9.33
CA LEU A 802 -30.78 -37.35 10.46
C LEU A 802 -30.05 -36.39 11.41
N ILE A 803 -29.25 -35.47 10.87
CA ILE A 803 -28.52 -34.49 11.69
C ILE A 803 -29.50 -33.61 12.49
N ALA A 804 -30.57 -33.12 11.88
CA ALA A 804 -31.56 -32.29 12.56
C ALA A 804 -32.33 -33.05 13.65
N GLU A 805 -32.72 -34.29 13.37
CA GLU A 805 -33.38 -35.18 14.34
C GLU A 805 -32.49 -35.43 15.57
N VAL A 806 -31.25 -35.86 15.36
CA VAL A 806 -30.33 -36.20 16.44
C VAL A 806 -29.96 -34.98 17.30
N ILE A 807 -29.70 -33.83 16.68
CA ILE A 807 -29.39 -32.60 17.43
C ILE A 807 -30.59 -32.17 18.27
N LEU A 808 -31.81 -32.10 17.71
CA LEU A 808 -33.00 -31.75 18.47
C LEU A 808 -33.26 -32.73 19.61
N PHE A 809 -33.04 -34.02 19.37
CA PHE A 809 -33.20 -35.03 20.41
C PHE A 809 -32.19 -34.82 21.55
N SER A 810 -30.92 -34.54 21.23
CA SER A 810 -29.88 -34.24 22.23
C SER A 810 -30.15 -32.95 23.03
N GLU A 811 -30.88 -32.00 22.45
CA GLU A 811 -31.35 -30.80 23.16
C GLU A 811 -32.62 -31.05 24.00
N GLY A 812 -33.19 -32.26 23.95
CA GLY A 812 -34.32 -32.68 24.78
C GLY A 812 -35.71 -32.51 24.14
N PHE A 813 -35.81 -32.31 22.82
CA PHE A 813 -37.10 -32.23 22.13
C PHE A 813 -37.75 -33.62 22.01
N LYS A 814 -38.96 -33.79 22.59
CA LYS A 814 -39.71 -35.06 22.52
C LYS A 814 -40.16 -35.44 21.11
N SER A 815 -40.41 -34.45 20.24
CA SER A 815 -40.86 -34.65 18.84
C SER A 815 -39.77 -34.33 17.83
N ALA A 816 -38.50 -34.57 18.19
CA ALA A 816 -37.32 -34.23 17.38
C ALA A 816 -37.40 -34.74 15.93
N LYS A 817 -37.82 -35.99 15.72
CA LYS A 817 -37.97 -36.61 14.39
C LYS A 817 -38.90 -35.85 13.46
N THR A 818 -40.08 -35.47 13.97
CA THR A 818 -41.10 -34.76 13.17
C THR A 818 -40.67 -33.32 12.89
N ILE A 819 -40.10 -32.64 13.90
CA ILE A 819 -39.67 -31.24 13.78
C ILE A 819 -38.46 -31.13 12.85
N GLY A 820 -37.47 -32.01 13.00
CA GLY A 820 -36.26 -32.05 12.17
C GLY A 820 -36.59 -32.15 10.69
N LYS A 821 -37.42 -33.13 10.31
CA LYS A 821 -37.89 -33.30 8.92
C LYS A 821 -38.61 -32.07 8.37
N LYS A 822 -39.49 -31.46 9.17
CA LYS A 822 -40.19 -30.22 8.76
C LYS A 822 -39.22 -29.07 8.55
N LEU A 823 -38.24 -28.92 9.43
CA LEU A 823 -37.25 -27.84 9.33
C LEU A 823 -36.37 -27.99 8.08
N VAL A 824 -35.90 -29.21 7.80
CA VAL A 824 -35.10 -29.50 6.59
C VAL A 824 -35.94 -29.30 5.33
N ALA A 825 -37.22 -29.68 5.35
CA ALA A 825 -38.14 -29.40 4.24
C ALA A 825 -38.29 -27.89 4.01
N VAL A 826 -38.44 -27.09 5.07
CA VAL A 826 -38.49 -25.61 4.96
C VAL A 826 -37.20 -25.05 4.35
N PHE A 827 -36.02 -25.50 4.78
CA PHE A 827 -34.74 -25.06 4.21
C PHE A 827 -34.61 -25.42 2.73
N THR A 828 -35.01 -26.64 2.37
CA THR A 828 -34.95 -27.15 0.99
C THR A 828 -35.91 -26.39 0.09
N LEU A 829 -37.17 -26.25 0.50
CA LEU A 829 -38.19 -25.49 -0.23
C LEU A 829 -37.84 -24.01 -0.33
N SER A 830 -37.28 -23.40 0.72
CA SER A 830 -36.84 -22.00 0.69
C SER A 830 -35.74 -21.80 -0.36
N LYS A 831 -34.78 -22.72 -0.43
CA LYS A 831 -33.71 -22.69 -1.43
C LYS A 831 -34.22 -22.84 -2.87
N GLU A 832 -35.28 -23.62 -3.07
CA GLU A 832 -35.85 -23.89 -4.40
C GLU A 832 -36.82 -22.79 -4.87
N LEU A 833 -37.63 -22.26 -3.95
CA LEU A 833 -38.76 -21.37 -4.27
C LEU A 833 -38.41 -19.87 -4.16
N LEU A 834 -37.46 -19.49 -3.31
CA LEU A 834 -37.07 -18.08 -3.16
C LEU A 834 -36.12 -17.63 -4.27
N THR A 835 -36.01 -16.31 -4.44
CA THR A 835 -35.10 -15.73 -5.44
C THR A 835 -33.65 -16.10 -5.15
N ARG A 836 -32.84 -16.36 -6.18
CA ARG A 836 -31.43 -16.73 -6.03
C ARG A 836 -30.55 -15.50 -5.76
N GLN A 837 -30.53 -15.03 -4.50
CA GLN A 837 -29.64 -13.97 -4.05
C GLN A 837 -28.33 -14.54 -3.52
N GLN A 838 -27.21 -13.82 -3.73
CA GLN A 838 -25.88 -14.27 -3.29
C GLN A 838 -25.75 -14.32 -1.76
N HIS A 839 -26.49 -13.49 -1.03
CA HIS A 839 -26.45 -13.42 0.44
C HIS A 839 -27.35 -14.45 1.14
N TYR A 840 -28.13 -15.25 0.39
CA TYR A 840 -28.93 -16.32 0.98
C TYR A 840 -28.10 -17.58 1.22
N ASP A 841 -28.14 -18.10 2.44
CA ASP A 841 -27.49 -19.35 2.83
C ASP A 841 -28.50 -20.30 3.51
N TRP A 842 -28.85 -21.36 2.79
CA TRP A 842 -29.63 -22.49 3.31
C TRP A 842 -28.77 -23.75 3.49
N GLY A 843 -27.47 -23.57 3.70
CA GLY A 843 -26.52 -24.65 3.95
C GLY A 843 -26.64 -25.24 5.35
N LEU A 844 -25.89 -26.32 5.59
CA LEU A 844 -25.87 -27.05 6.87
C LEU A 844 -25.44 -26.17 8.06
N ARG A 845 -24.58 -25.16 7.82
CA ARG A 845 -24.14 -24.23 8.86
C ARG A 845 -25.31 -23.40 9.40
N ALA A 846 -26.12 -22.83 8.52
CA ALA A 846 -27.32 -22.08 8.90
C ALA A 846 -28.32 -22.98 9.64
N LEU A 847 -28.54 -24.21 9.16
CA LEU A 847 -29.41 -25.19 9.82
C LEU A 847 -28.95 -25.48 11.25
N LYS A 848 -27.65 -25.75 11.44
CA LYS A 848 -27.07 -26.03 12.77
C LYS A 848 -27.23 -24.87 13.75
N THR A 849 -27.10 -23.62 13.27
CA THR A 849 -27.34 -22.42 14.09
C THR A 849 -28.77 -22.36 14.61
N VAL A 850 -29.76 -22.65 13.75
CA VAL A 850 -31.17 -22.68 14.16
C VAL A 850 -31.42 -23.77 15.20
N LEU A 851 -30.92 -24.98 14.96
CA LEU A 851 -31.09 -26.12 15.88
C LEU A 851 -30.53 -25.81 17.28
N LYS A 852 -29.32 -25.23 17.35
CA LYS A 852 -28.69 -24.84 18.61
C LYS A 852 -29.44 -23.68 19.29
N GLY A 853 -29.88 -22.69 18.52
CA GLY A 853 -30.68 -21.57 19.04
C GLY A 853 -31.99 -22.06 19.67
N SER A 854 -32.68 -23.01 19.04
CA SER A 854 -33.88 -23.64 19.59
C SER A 854 -33.59 -24.44 20.86
N GLY A 855 -32.47 -25.17 20.93
CA GLY A 855 -32.04 -25.87 22.14
C GLY A 855 -31.81 -24.92 23.32
N ASN A 856 -31.09 -23.82 23.10
CA ASN A 856 -30.86 -22.80 24.14
C ASN A 856 -32.17 -22.18 24.65
N LEU A 857 -33.11 -21.86 23.75
CA LEU A 857 -34.43 -21.34 24.14
C LEU A 857 -35.24 -22.37 24.94
N LEU A 858 -35.16 -23.66 24.57
CA LEU A 858 -35.83 -24.72 25.33
C LEU A 858 -35.28 -24.82 26.75
N GLN A 859 -33.97 -24.63 26.93
CA GLN A 859 -33.34 -24.61 28.26
C GLN A 859 -33.74 -23.37 29.08
N GLN A 860 -33.96 -22.21 28.46
CA GLN A 860 -34.42 -21.00 29.15
C GLN A 860 -35.90 -21.05 29.56
N HIS A 861 -36.72 -21.81 28.83
CA HIS A 861 -38.16 -21.91 29.04
C HIS A 861 -38.59 -23.17 29.82
N ARG A 862 -37.65 -24.07 30.13
CA ARG A 862 -37.84 -25.15 31.11
C ARG A 862 -37.48 -24.61 32.48
#